data_AF-A0A6G0V7A9-F1
#
_entry.id   AF-A0A6G0V7A9-F1
#
_cell.length_a   1.000
_cell.length_b   1.000
_cell.length_c   1.000
_cell.angle_alpha   90.00
_cell.angle_beta   90.00
_cell.angle_gamma   90.00
#
_symmetry.space_group_name_H-M   'P 1'
#
loop_
_entity.id
_entity.type
_entity.pdbx_description
1 polymer ?
#
loop_
_entity_poly.entity_id
_entity_poly.type
_entity_poly.pdbx_seq_one_letter_code
_entity_poly.pdbx_strand_id
1 'polypeptide(L)'
;MSHVIGSTSVSDFDKIASYQAEEKKQSLHGEKEELYGVDTMSRQIFNQFNQYMRVGVCSLNQWAMDWEGNLNRIIAAIKKSYSQGAGIHVGVELEICAYSNLDHFHERDTETHSFESLNKILEVSKDMNMIIVTGMPIRFRAALYNCMVILAKGKIHLIHPKSALCDDDVYRESRYFKSWKLGTELQKLNVRSFGIDQDDVSFGHGIVETADGIKVAIEICEELWAAKSPSVLWALQGVDIICNGSGSHHVLGKSAKRICQLVQDLSSKLGGIYLYSNLRGFDGDRVYFDGMSAILQNGQIYRQVAQFDLEDVAVETALLDLNASKAYRGKVASLCELSSRSEPIQTIKIDLEVISPQTQLDRPIKPEFMTERQELFHAPPAYLWHYLRRSGASGYFLPLSGGADSAAVAAMIYLMCDKVCETVRQYKKAGIPPDHCVDFLGKPVTETDPKDLVKRLFFTSYMKSKNSSDKTQIRAESVAKCIGANFTVQEIDDNVDAFKKLVAKSLNIELSHDHPDRRVQLALENLQARTRMVLSYLNAQIGPVAAGMPGFLLTLGSSNVDESLVGYLTKYDCSSADINPIGSINKLDLRVFLGDFADQGFESFRAIIEAVPTAELRPVTDGQNEQTDEEEIGVTYAQMQEIGLLRKPGHNGLFSTFFILASRWTHMLPTETAEIVIKFYTRYTRNRHKATVSTPALVSNIYCVDDQRTDHRPFVYPDFTPQFERLRKIAQSMLSDLGKQEATEHGKGSKSLD
;
A
#
# COMPACT_ATOMS: atom_id res chain seq x y z
N MET A 1 -23.35 28.12 3.52
CA MET A 1 -24.82 28.04 3.59
C MET A 1 -25.22 26.69 3.05
N SER A 2 -25.93 25.93 3.89
CA SER A 2 -26.52 24.62 3.65
C SER A 2 -27.25 24.53 2.31
N HIS A 3 -26.96 23.50 1.50
CA HIS A 3 -27.98 22.75 0.75
C HIS A 3 -27.41 21.50 0.05
N VAL A 4 -28.01 20.37 0.41
CA VAL A 4 -28.36 19.18 -0.39
C VAL A 4 -27.20 18.39 -1.01
N ILE A 5 -26.68 17.43 -0.23
CA ILE A 5 -26.08 16.20 -0.76
C ILE A 5 -27.24 15.25 -1.05
N GLY A 6 -27.32 14.76 -2.29
CA GLY A 6 -28.37 13.85 -2.74
C GLY A 6 -28.31 12.53 -1.98
N SER A 7 -29.38 12.26 -1.23
CA SER A 7 -29.67 10.95 -0.65
C SER A 7 -29.97 9.97 -1.78
N THR A 8 -29.09 9.01 -2.03
CA THR A 8 -29.44 7.81 -2.77
C THR A 8 -30.41 7.02 -1.90
N SER A 9 -31.69 7.08 -2.24
CA SER A 9 -32.74 6.38 -1.49
C SER A 9 -32.57 4.87 -1.66
N VAL A 10 -32.75 4.17 -0.53
CA VAL A 10 -32.81 2.71 -0.37
C VAL A 10 -33.82 2.00 -1.31
N SER A 11 -34.62 2.76 -2.06
CA SER A 11 -35.76 2.29 -2.85
C SER A 11 -35.45 1.63 -4.20
N ASP A 12 -34.22 1.76 -4.72
CA ASP A 12 -33.93 1.33 -6.10
C ASP A 12 -33.28 -0.06 -6.20
N PHE A 13 -32.84 -0.64 -5.07
CA PHE A 13 -32.42 -2.05 -4.99
C PHE A 13 -33.57 -3.02 -4.71
N ASP A 14 -34.71 -2.53 -4.20
CA ASP A 14 -35.87 -3.37 -3.87
C ASP A 14 -36.62 -3.87 -5.12
N LYS A 15 -36.46 -3.19 -6.27
CA LYS A 15 -37.20 -3.53 -7.51
C LYS A 15 -36.58 -4.65 -8.35
N ILE A 16 -35.35 -5.05 -8.09
CA ILE A 16 -34.69 -6.17 -8.78
C ILE A 16 -34.78 -7.46 -7.94
N ALA A 17 -34.90 -7.35 -6.61
CA ALA A 17 -35.14 -8.48 -5.72
C ALA A 17 -36.58 -9.02 -5.77
N SER A 18 -37.56 -8.19 -6.16
CA SER A 18 -38.98 -8.57 -6.13
C SER A 18 -39.49 -9.32 -7.36
N TYR A 19 -38.70 -9.47 -8.44
CA TYR A 19 -39.15 -10.13 -9.68
C TYR A 19 -38.64 -11.57 -9.87
N GLN A 20 -37.85 -12.09 -8.93
CA GLN A 20 -37.40 -13.51 -8.92
C GLN A 20 -37.88 -14.30 -7.69
N ALA A 21 -38.58 -13.65 -6.75
CA ALA A 21 -39.02 -14.27 -5.49
C ALA A 21 -40.43 -14.90 -5.53
N GLU A 22 -41.26 -14.59 -6.53
CA GLU A 22 -42.65 -15.05 -6.58
C GLU A 22 -42.92 -16.26 -7.50
N GLU A 23 -42.02 -16.65 -8.40
CA GLU A 23 -42.23 -17.82 -9.29
C GLU A 23 -41.53 -19.12 -8.84
N LYS A 24 -40.87 -19.14 -7.68
CA LYS A 24 -40.19 -20.35 -7.14
C LYS A 24 -40.78 -20.91 -5.84
N LYS A 25 -41.91 -20.39 -5.38
CA LYS A 25 -42.56 -20.82 -4.12
C LYS A 25 -43.68 -21.86 -4.28
N GLN A 26 -43.90 -22.43 -5.47
CA GLN A 26 -45.09 -23.29 -5.69
C GLN A 26 -44.90 -24.59 -6.48
N SER A 27 -43.70 -25.19 -6.61
CA SER A 27 -43.64 -26.50 -7.30
C SER A 27 -42.57 -27.51 -6.88
N LEU A 28 -41.96 -27.45 -5.69
CA LEU A 28 -40.95 -28.46 -5.30
C LEU A 28 -41.03 -28.98 -3.86
N HIS A 29 -42.14 -28.77 -3.15
CA HIS A 29 -42.29 -29.21 -1.74
C HIS A 29 -43.53 -30.08 -1.45
N GLY A 30 -44.20 -30.60 -2.47
CA GLY A 30 -45.23 -31.61 -2.31
C GLY A 30 -45.06 -32.65 -3.41
N GLU A 31 -45.11 -33.93 -3.04
CA GLU A 31 -45.07 -35.11 -3.93
C GLU A 31 -43.68 -35.55 -4.42
N LYS A 32 -42.83 -36.02 -3.49
CA LYS A 32 -41.87 -37.11 -3.75
C LYS A 32 -41.28 -37.76 -2.48
N GLU A 33 -42.05 -37.84 -1.39
CA GLU A 33 -41.57 -38.39 -0.10
C GLU A 33 -41.95 -39.86 0.19
N GLU A 34 -42.11 -40.71 -0.83
CA GLU A 34 -42.44 -42.13 -0.59
C GLU A 34 -41.65 -43.16 -1.43
N LEU A 35 -40.43 -42.83 -1.87
CA LEU A 35 -39.51 -43.86 -2.37
C LEU A 35 -38.15 -43.74 -1.69
N TYR A 36 -37.83 -44.78 -0.91
CA TYR A 36 -36.64 -44.98 -0.07
C TYR A 36 -36.68 -44.25 1.28
N GLY A 37 -37.20 -44.94 2.29
CA GLY A 37 -37.04 -44.55 3.69
C GLY A 37 -35.56 -44.53 4.07
N VAL A 38 -34.94 -43.36 3.98
CA VAL A 38 -33.60 -43.09 4.51
C VAL A 38 -33.76 -43.00 6.02
N ASP A 39 -33.32 -44.02 6.76
CA ASP A 39 -33.38 -44.01 8.22
C ASP A 39 -32.54 -42.84 8.79
N THR A 40 -32.81 -42.48 10.04
CA THR A 40 -32.12 -41.39 10.73
C THR A 40 -30.59 -41.54 10.69
N MET A 41 -30.09 -42.78 10.71
CA MET A 41 -28.65 -43.10 10.63
C MET A 41 -28.08 -42.72 9.27
N SER A 42 -28.78 -43.02 8.19
CA SER A 42 -28.37 -42.71 6.82
C SER A 42 -28.38 -41.21 6.53
N ARG A 43 -29.33 -40.45 7.12
CA ARG A 43 -29.30 -38.97 7.13
C ARG A 43 -28.13 -38.42 7.95
N GLN A 44 -27.83 -39.00 9.11
CA GLN A 44 -26.67 -38.61 9.92
C GLN A 44 -25.35 -38.87 9.19
N ILE A 45 -25.20 -40.02 8.53
CA ILE A 45 -24.04 -40.35 7.70
C ILE A 45 -23.93 -39.35 6.53
N PHE A 46 -25.02 -39.09 5.80
CA PHE A 46 -25.00 -38.10 4.72
C PHE A 46 -24.54 -36.72 5.22
N ASN A 47 -25.07 -36.24 6.34
CA ASN A 47 -24.67 -34.96 6.93
C ASN A 47 -23.21 -34.96 7.43
N GLN A 48 -22.70 -36.10 7.89
CA GLN A 48 -21.31 -36.25 8.33
C GLN A 48 -20.32 -36.17 7.14
N PHE A 49 -20.68 -36.73 5.99
CA PHE A 49 -19.81 -36.77 4.81
C PHE A 49 -20.03 -35.59 3.85
N ASN A 50 -21.17 -34.92 3.89
CA ASN A 50 -21.52 -33.76 3.08
C ASN A 50 -21.34 -32.43 3.85
N GLN A 51 -20.16 -32.20 4.41
CA GLN A 51 -19.84 -30.96 5.13
C GLN A 51 -19.21 -29.92 4.17
N TYR A 52 -20.05 -29.34 3.32
CA TYR A 52 -19.62 -28.30 2.40
C TYR A 52 -20.02 -26.94 2.93
N MET A 53 -19.13 -25.95 2.80
CA MET A 53 -19.42 -24.59 3.24
C MET A 53 -18.91 -23.61 2.21
N ARG A 54 -19.75 -22.64 1.86
CA ARG A 54 -19.30 -21.50 1.05
C ARG A 54 -18.71 -20.47 1.99
N VAL A 55 -17.46 -20.09 1.73
CA VAL A 55 -16.70 -19.14 2.53
C VAL A 55 -16.44 -17.89 1.71
N GLY A 56 -16.39 -16.73 2.37
CA GLY A 56 -16.21 -15.42 1.71
C GLY A 56 -15.12 -14.57 2.35
N VAL A 57 -14.34 -13.92 1.49
CA VAL A 57 -13.34 -12.89 1.86
C VAL A 57 -13.64 -11.60 1.11
N CYS A 58 -13.11 -10.48 1.59
CA CYS A 58 -13.24 -9.20 0.91
C CYS A 58 -11.98 -8.35 1.00
N SER A 59 -11.86 -7.43 0.05
CA SER A 59 -10.98 -6.26 0.16
C SER A 59 -11.81 -4.99 0.12
N LEU A 60 -11.62 -4.13 1.12
CA LEU A 60 -12.39 -2.90 1.29
C LEU A 60 -11.49 -1.67 1.22
N ASN A 61 -12.02 -0.61 0.60
CA ASN A 61 -11.36 0.69 0.52
C ASN A 61 -11.86 1.61 1.62
N GLN A 62 -11.50 1.28 2.85
CA GLN A 62 -11.89 2.07 4.01
C GLN A 62 -11.15 3.41 4.05
N TRP A 63 -11.70 4.33 4.83
CA TRP A 63 -11.15 5.65 5.05
C TRP A 63 -11.17 5.95 6.54
N ALA A 64 -10.02 6.38 7.10
CA ALA A 64 -9.91 6.74 8.51
C ALA A 64 -11.02 7.73 8.90
N MET A 65 -11.76 7.39 9.95
CA MET A 65 -12.88 8.17 10.51
C MET A 65 -14.11 8.36 9.59
N ASP A 66 -14.17 7.74 8.41
CA ASP A 66 -15.35 7.73 7.51
C ASP A 66 -16.39 6.70 7.98
N TRP A 67 -17.05 6.95 9.11
CA TRP A 67 -17.94 5.97 9.76
C TRP A 67 -19.06 5.48 8.83
N GLU A 68 -19.74 6.41 8.15
CA GLU A 68 -20.86 6.07 7.26
C GLU A 68 -20.37 5.33 6.01
N GLY A 69 -19.32 5.82 5.34
CA GLY A 69 -18.77 5.16 4.17
C GLY A 69 -18.19 3.79 4.50
N ASN A 70 -17.48 3.64 5.62
CA ASN A 70 -16.93 2.37 6.06
C ASN A 70 -18.04 1.36 6.36
N LEU A 71 -19.06 1.77 7.11
CA LEU A 71 -20.23 0.94 7.41
C LEU A 71 -20.94 0.48 6.14
N ASN A 72 -21.16 1.40 5.19
CA ASN A 72 -21.82 1.08 3.93
C ASN A 72 -21.02 0.05 3.11
N ARG A 73 -19.69 0.19 3.05
CA ARG A 73 -18.81 -0.78 2.37
C ARG A 73 -18.84 -2.15 3.04
N ILE A 74 -18.82 -2.20 4.38
CA ILE A 74 -18.93 -3.45 5.16
C ILE A 74 -20.26 -4.14 4.90
N ILE A 75 -21.38 -3.42 5.01
CA ILE A 75 -22.72 -3.97 4.78
C ILE A 75 -22.86 -4.46 3.33
N ALA A 76 -22.34 -3.72 2.36
CA ALA A 76 -22.35 -4.15 0.95
C ALA A 76 -21.57 -5.45 0.75
N ALA A 77 -20.40 -5.59 1.39
CA ALA A 77 -19.58 -6.80 1.32
C ALA A 77 -20.29 -8.01 1.96
N ILE A 78 -20.85 -7.83 3.17
CA ILE A 78 -21.63 -8.85 3.89
C ILE A 78 -22.81 -9.31 3.03
N LYS A 79 -23.61 -8.38 2.50
CA LYS A 79 -24.77 -8.70 1.66
C LYS A 79 -24.35 -9.42 0.38
N LYS A 80 -23.24 -9.03 -0.26
CA LYS A 80 -22.70 -9.69 -1.45
C LYS A 80 -22.29 -11.14 -1.14
N SER A 81 -21.54 -11.39 -0.06
CA SER A 81 -21.20 -12.74 0.37
C SER A 81 -22.44 -13.59 0.70
N TYR A 82 -23.39 -13.03 1.44
CA TYR A 82 -24.63 -13.74 1.80
C TYR A 82 -25.47 -14.09 0.58
N SER A 83 -25.61 -13.17 -0.39
CA SER A 83 -26.35 -13.41 -1.64
C SER A 83 -25.74 -14.53 -2.50
N GLN A 84 -24.44 -14.78 -2.37
CA GLN A 84 -23.74 -15.88 -3.03
C GLN A 84 -23.88 -17.21 -2.26
N GLY A 85 -24.50 -17.19 -1.06
CA GLY A 85 -24.75 -18.36 -0.22
C GLY A 85 -23.62 -18.66 0.77
N ALA A 86 -22.80 -17.67 1.14
CA ALA A 86 -21.72 -17.87 2.10
C ALA A 86 -22.27 -18.15 3.52
N GLY A 87 -21.67 -19.13 4.19
CA GLY A 87 -21.89 -19.41 5.62
C GLY A 87 -20.93 -18.65 6.54
N ILE A 88 -19.86 -18.06 5.98
CA ILE A 88 -18.95 -17.15 6.69
C ILE A 88 -18.47 -16.03 5.77
N HIS A 89 -18.40 -14.81 6.31
CA HIS A 89 -17.79 -13.64 5.70
C HIS A 89 -16.68 -13.11 6.61
N VAL A 90 -15.48 -12.91 6.06
CA VAL A 90 -14.33 -12.37 6.77
C VAL A 90 -13.99 -10.97 6.25
N GLY A 91 -14.19 -9.97 7.10
CA GLY A 91 -13.78 -8.59 6.91
C GLY A 91 -12.28 -8.36 7.14
N VAL A 92 -11.87 -7.10 7.04
CA VAL A 92 -10.45 -6.70 7.15
C VAL A 92 -10.11 -6.15 8.54
N GLU A 93 -8.81 -6.00 8.82
CA GLU A 93 -8.34 -5.48 10.11
C GLU A 93 -8.83 -4.04 10.35
N LEU A 94 -9.41 -3.79 11.54
CA LEU A 94 -9.91 -2.47 11.96
C LEU A 94 -10.88 -1.82 10.95
N GLU A 95 -11.59 -2.61 10.15
CA GLU A 95 -12.36 -2.11 9.01
C GLU A 95 -13.46 -1.09 9.36
N ILE A 96 -14.02 -1.15 10.58
CA ILE A 96 -15.08 -0.23 11.01
C ILE A 96 -14.56 1.21 11.06
N CYS A 97 -13.36 1.41 11.61
CA CYS A 97 -12.73 2.73 11.71
C CYS A 97 -11.68 2.99 10.62
N ALA A 98 -11.32 1.98 9.82
CA ALA A 98 -10.08 1.88 9.03
C ALA A 98 -8.81 1.70 9.88
N TYR A 99 -7.70 1.34 9.23
CA TYR A 99 -6.45 0.99 9.90
C TYR A 99 -5.66 2.24 10.35
N SER A 100 -5.49 3.23 9.46
CA SER A 100 -4.56 4.36 9.68
C SER A 100 -5.18 5.54 10.45
N ASN A 101 -5.86 5.30 11.58
CA ASN A 101 -6.39 6.38 12.44
C ASN A 101 -5.31 7.09 13.29
N LEU A 102 -4.12 6.49 13.43
CA LEU A 102 -3.00 7.06 14.18
C LEU A 102 -3.42 7.49 15.60
N ASP A 103 -3.09 8.71 16.03
CA ASP A 103 -3.39 9.22 17.37
C ASP A 103 -4.90 9.35 17.65
N HIS A 104 -5.79 9.28 16.64
CA HIS A 104 -7.24 9.22 16.88
C HIS A 104 -7.62 7.97 17.69
N PHE A 105 -6.83 6.90 17.71
CA PHE A 105 -7.05 5.77 18.62
C PHE A 105 -6.94 6.13 20.12
N HIS A 106 -6.38 7.30 20.47
CA HIS A 106 -6.40 7.83 21.83
C HIS A 106 -7.71 8.58 22.17
N GLU A 107 -8.50 8.93 21.16
CA GLU A 107 -9.80 9.58 21.32
C GLU A 107 -10.87 8.51 21.59
N ARG A 108 -11.69 8.71 22.63
CA ARG A 108 -12.75 7.74 22.98
C ARG A 108 -13.85 7.67 21.91
N ASP A 109 -13.97 8.73 21.11
CA ASP A 109 -14.96 8.85 20.06
C ASP A 109 -14.75 7.76 19.00
N THR A 110 -13.49 7.41 18.67
CA THR A 110 -13.18 6.32 17.73
C THR A 110 -13.76 4.99 18.21
N GLU A 111 -13.62 4.65 19.49
CA GLU A 111 -14.22 3.43 20.06
C GLU A 111 -15.74 3.52 20.09
N THR A 112 -16.29 4.68 20.47
CA THR A 112 -17.73 4.92 20.58
C THR A 112 -18.44 4.75 19.23
N HIS A 113 -17.98 5.44 18.19
CA HIS A 113 -18.53 5.32 16.84
C HIS A 113 -18.29 3.94 16.22
N SER A 114 -17.23 3.24 16.63
CA SER A 114 -17.05 1.84 16.23
C SER A 114 -18.16 0.95 16.76
N PHE A 115 -18.57 1.13 18.03
CA PHE A 115 -19.68 0.38 18.61
C PHE A 115 -21.03 0.75 17.98
N GLU A 116 -21.26 2.03 17.67
CA GLU A 116 -22.47 2.46 16.94
C GLU A 116 -22.59 1.78 15.58
N SER A 117 -21.48 1.70 14.85
CA SER A 117 -21.38 1.00 13.56
C SER A 117 -21.56 -0.51 13.72
N LEU A 118 -20.93 -1.12 14.73
CA LEU A 118 -21.10 -2.53 15.06
C LEU A 118 -22.56 -2.88 15.34
N ASN A 119 -23.30 -2.00 16.03
CA ASN A 119 -24.72 -2.21 16.29
C ASN A 119 -25.53 -2.30 14.99
N LYS A 120 -25.21 -1.47 13.98
CA LYS A 120 -25.84 -1.56 12.65
C LYS A 120 -25.50 -2.87 11.93
N ILE A 121 -24.27 -3.37 12.07
CA ILE A 121 -23.86 -4.67 11.52
C ILE A 121 -24.63 -5.81 12.23
N LEU A 122 -24.81 -5.73 13.55
CA LEU A 122 -25.61 -6.69 14.32
C LEU A 122 -27.06 -6.72 13.81
N GLU A 123 -27.70 -5.58 13.60
CA GLU A 123 -29.04 -5.50 13.03
C GLU A 123 -29.13 -6.20 11.66
N VAL A 124 -28.20 -5.93 10.75
CA VAL A 124 -28.14 -6.60 9.43
C VAL A 124 -27.96 -8.12 9.56
N SER A 125 -27.23 -8.58 10.57
CA SER A 125 -26.94 -10.01 10.77
C SER A 125 -28.12 -10.85 11.30
N LYS A 126 -29.20 -10.24 11.79
CA LYS A 126 -30.34 -10.95 12.40
C LYS A 126 -30.99 -11.95 11.43
N ASP A 127 -31.17 -11.53 10.19
CA ASP A 127 -31.86 -12.30 9.16
C ASP A 127 -30.92 -13.19 8.34
N MET A 128 -29.64 -13.29 8.71
CA MET A 128 -28.63 -14.05 7.98
C MET A 128 -28.22 -15.33 8.72
N ASN A 129 -28.19 -16.46 8.01
CA ASN A 129 -27.54 -17.70 8.49
C ASN A 129 -26.07 -17.67 8.09
N MET A 130 -25.28 -16.75 8.65
CA MET A 130 -23.89 -16.54 8.27
C MET A 130 -23.09 -16.00 9.46
N ILE A 131 -21.87 -16.50 9.64
CA ILE A 131 -20.88 -15.93 10.55
C ILE A 131 -20.27 -14.69 9.89
N ILE A 132 -20.20 -13.59 10.62
CA ILE A 132 -19.53 -12.36 10.20
C ILE A 132 -18.35 -12.12 11.13
N VAL A 133 -17.16 -11.92 10.54
CA VAL A 133 -15.95 -11.54 11.25
C VAL A 133 -15.58 -10.11 10.84
N THR A 134 -15.56 -9.16 11.77
CA THR A 134 -15.31 -7.73 11.51
C THR A 134 -14.25 -7.16 12.46
N GLY A 135 -13.63 -6.01 12.15
CA GLY A 135 -12.52 -5.45 12.91
C GLY A 135 -12.79 -4.06 13.51
N MET A 136 -12.43 -3.86 14.79
CA MET A 136 -12.51 -2.55 15.48
C MET A 136 -11.63 -2.46 16.72
N PRO A 137 -11.30 -1.24 17.21
CA PRO A 137 -10.60 -1.07 18.47
C PRO A 137 -11.55 -1.27 19.66
N ILE A 138 -11.13 -2.04 20.67
CA ILE A 138 -11.93 -2.29 21.88
C ILE A 138 -11.06 -2.17 23.13
N ARG A 139 -11.59 -1.47 24.13
CA ARG A 139 -10.97 -1.29 25.43
C ARG A 139 -11.37 -2.41 26.38
N PHE A 140 -10.38 -3.05 26.96
CA PHE A 140 -10.57 -3.96 28.08
C PHE A 140 -9.75 -3.48 29.26
N ARG A 141 -10.43 -3.22 30.38
CA ARG A 141 -9.88 -2.50 31.53
C ARG A 141 -9.38 -1.11 31.08
N ALA A 142 -8.09 -0.81 31.21
CA ALA A 142 -7.51 0.47 30.78
C ALA A 142 -6.84 0.40 29.39
N ALA A 143 -6.66 -0.78 28.80
CA ALA A 143 -5.88 -0.97 27.58
C ALA A 143 -6.78 -1.03 26.34
N LEU A 144 -6.35 -0.36 25.26
CA LEU A 144 -6.97 -0.51 23.93
C LEU A 144 -6.34 -1.71 23.21
N TYR A 145 -7.18 -2.52 22.59
CA TYR A 145 -6.77 -3.65 21.77
C TYR A 145 -7.28 -3.46 20.35
N ASN A 146 -6.46 -3.87 19.39
CA ASN A 146 -6.90 -4.11 18.02
C ASN A 146 -7.63 -5.46 18.04
N CYS A 147 -8.91 -5.48 17.68
CA CYS A 147 -9.75 -6.66 17.82
C CYS A 147 -10.43 -7.03 16.50
N MET A 148 -10.61 -8.34 16.32
CA MET A 148 -11.63 -8.89 15.41
C MET A 148 -12.79 -9.44 16.24
N VAL A 149 -14.00 -9.33 15.72
CA VAL A 149 -15.26 -9.66 16.39
C VAL A 149 -16.01 -10.68 15.55
N ILE A 150 -16.35 -11.83 16.15
CA ILE A 150 -17.24 -12.83 15.55
C ILE A 150 -18.66 -12.54 16.01
N LEU A 151 -19.55 -12.33 15.05
CA LEU A 151 -20.98 -12.12 15.29
C LEU A 151 -21.84 -12.95 14.34
N ALA A 152 -23.04 -13.31 14.79
CA ALA A 152 -24.07 -13.95 13.99
C ALA A 152 -25.43 -13.79 14.67
N LYS A 153 -26.52 -13.72 13.89
CA LYS A 153 -27.89 -13.68 14.41
C LYS A 153 -28.13 -12.54 15.42
N GLY A 154 -27.58 -11.37 15.13
CA GLY A 154 -27.70 -10.18 15.97
C GLY A 154 -26.96 -10.26 17.30
N LYS A 155 -26.03 -11.21 17.46
CA LYS A 155 -25.25 -11.39 18.69
C LYS A 155 -23.76 -11.45 18.42
N ILE A 156 -22.97 -10.84 19.29
CA ILE A 156 -21.52 -11.01 19.42
C ILE A 156 -21.27 -12.31 20.18
N HIS A 157 -20.43 -13.17 19.60
CA HIS A 157 -20.05 -14.45 20.21
C HIS A 157 -18.64 -14.40 20.80
N LEU A 158 -17.69 -13.78 20.09
CA LEU A 158 -16.29 -13.66 20.52
C LEU A 158 -15.68 -12.34 20.08
N ILE A 159 -14.96 -11.69 20.98
CA ILE A 159 -14.04 -10.59 20.68
C ILE A 159 -12.61 -11.09 20.85
N HIS A 160 -11.84 -11.10 19.76
CA HIS A 160 -10.47 -11.59 19.71
C HIS A 160 -9.47 -10.42 19.63
N PRO A 161 -8.70 -10.12 20.68
CA PRO A 161 -7.65 -9.11 20.65
C PRO A 161 -6.34 -9.64 20.04
N LYS A 162 -5.68 -8.79 19.24
CA LYS A 162 -4.38 -9.03 18.62
C LYS A 162 -3.28 -9.22 19.67
N SER A 163 -2.41 -10.18 19.44
CA SER A 163 -1.33 -10.62 20.34
C SER A 163 0.08 -10.30 19.83
N ALA A 164 0.28 -10.26 18.51
CA ALA A 164 1.50 -9.75 17.89
C ALA A 164 1.19 -8.41 17.19
N LEU A 165 1.80 -7.32 17.66
CA LEU A 165 1.60 -5.98 17.09
C LEU A 165 2.67 -5.67 16.04
N CYS A 166 2.30 -4.90 15.01
CA CYS A 166 3.23 -4.41 14.00
C CYS A 166 3.91 -3.11 14.47
N ASP A 167 5.24 -3.10 14.63
CA ASP A 167 6.01 -1.88 14.98
C ASP A 167 7.19 -1.60 14.01
N ASP A 168 7.28 -2.36 12.91
CA ASP A 168 8.34 -2.22 11.89
C ASP A 168 7.91 -1.27 10.75
N ASP A 169 8.91 -0.65 10.09
CA ASP A 169 8.73 0.25 8.95
C ASP A 169 7.69 1.36 9.20
N VAL A 170 6.56 1.35 8.47
CA VAL A 170 5.44 2.30 8.57
C VAL A 170 4.58 2.07 9.83
N TYR A 171 4.63 0.87 10.40
CA TYR A 171 3.74 0.45 11.47
C TYR A 171 4.26 0.86 12.85
N ARG A 172 3.34 1.24 13.75
CA ARG A 172 3.63 1.67 15.13
C ARG A 172 2.47 1.32 16.06
N GLU A 173 1.92 0.12 15.94
CA GLU A 173 0.70 -0.29 16.65
C GLU A 173 0.83 -0.20 18.17
N SER A 174 2.02 -0.47 18.74
CA SER A 174 2.24 -0.41 20.19
C SER A 174 2.07 0.99 20.80
N ARG A 175 2.12 2.03 19.96
CA ARG A 175 1.80 3.42 20.35
C ARG A 175 0.37 3.53 20.87
N TYR A 176 -0.57 2.84 20.21
CA TYR A 176 -2.00 2.96 20.48
C TYR A 176 -2.56 1.75 21.21
N PHE A 177 -2.13 0.55 20.81
CA PHE A 177 -2.66 -0.72 21.27
C PHE A 177 -1.75 -1.41 22.29
N LYS A 178 -2.29 -2.44 22.94
CA LYS A 178 -1.52 -3.40 23.75
C LYS A 178 -1.72 -4.80 23.19
N SER A 179 -0.67 -5.60 23.22
CA SER A 179 -0.77 -7.01 22.88
C SER A 179 -1.57 -7.77 23.93
N TRP A 180 -2.42 -8.68 23.49
CA TRP A 180 -3.08 -9.63 24.37
C TRP A 180 -2.08 -10.63 24.96
N LYS A 181 -2.11 -10.81 26.29
CA LYS A 181 -1.12 -11.63 27.02
C LYS A 181 -1.73 -12.62 28.02
N LEU A 182 -3.06 -12.65 28.17
CA LEU A 182 -3.73 -13.54 29.13
C LEU A 182 -3.97 -14.96 28.58
N GLY A 183 -3.35 -15.31 27.45
CA GLY A 183 -3.48 -16.62 26.84
C GLY A 183 -4.90 -16.91 26.37
N THR A 184 -5.30 -18.18 26.51
CA THR A 184 -6.56 -18.75 26.00
C THR A 184 -7.70 -18.78 27.01
N GLU A 185 -7.51 -18.14 28.17
CA GLU A 185 -8.58 -17.99 29.16
C GLU A 185 -9.49 -16.83 28.76
N LEU A 186 -10.73 -17.15 28.37
CA LEU A 186 -11.71 -16.14 27.97
C LEU A 186 -12.15 -15.30 29.16
N GLN A 187 -12.05 -13.99 29.00
CA GLN A 187 -12.57 -13.00 29.93
C GLN A 187 -14.00 -12.61 29.51
N LYS A 188 -14.70 -11.88 30.39
CA LYS A 188 -16.00 -11.28 30.09
C LYS A 188 -15.86 -9.77 29.90
N LEU A 189 -16.45 -9.25 28.82
CA LEU A 189 -16.57 -7.82 28.57
C LEU A 189 -18.05 -7.43 28.58
N ASN A 190 -18.40 -6.41 29.36
CA ASN A 190 -19.74 -5.86 29.37
C ASN A 190 -19.95 -4.96 28.15
N VAL A 191 -20.87 -5.34 27.26
CA VAL A 191 -21.17 -4.58 26.03
C VAL A 191 -22.47 -3.79 26.11
N ARG A 192 -23.31 -4.03 27.13
CA ARG A 192 -24.53 -3.25 27.37
C ARG A 192 -24.25 -1.76 27.54
N SER A 193 -23.11 -1.43 28.15
CA SER A 193 -22.64 -0.04 28.29
C SER A 193 -22.44 0.71 26.96
N PHE A 194 -22.31 -0.01 25.85
CA PHE A 194 -22.17 0.52 24.49
C PHE A 194 -23.46 0.42 23.66
N GLY A 195 -24.62 0.19 24.30
CA GLY A 195 -25.92 0.14 23.64
C GLY A 195 -26.22 -1.17 22.89
N ILE A 196 -25.46 -2.23 23.16
CA ILE A 196 -25.69 -3.57 22.60
C ILE A 196 -26.62 -4.36 23.53
N ASP A 197 -27.60 -5.08 22.95
CA ASP A 197 -28.55 -5.90 23.70
C ASP A 197 -27.97 -7.25 24.14
N GLN A 198 -26.83 -7.20 24.84
CA GLN A 198 -26.15 -8.32 25.48
C GLN A 198 -25.46 -7.82 26.75
N ASP A 199 -25.52 -8.57 27.85
CA ASP A 199 -24.83 -8.20 29.10
C ASP A 199 -23.31 -8.34 28.93
N ASP A 200 -22.84 -9.59 28.87
CA ASP A 200 -21.42 -9.91 28.73
C ASP A 200 -21.13 -10.76 27.50
N VAL A 201 -19.98 -10.51 26.87
CA VAL A 201 -19.45 -11.28 25.74
C VAL A 201 -18.07 -11.85 26.07
N SER A 202 -17.71 -12.94 25.41
CA SER A 202 -16.39 -13.56 25.57
C SER A 202 -15.31 -12.70 24.92
N PHE A 203 -14.24 -12.39 25.66
CA PHE A 203 -13.12 -11.56 25.23
C PHE A 203 -11.80 -12.32 25.43
N GLY A 204 -11.06 -12.55 24.36
CA GLY A 204 -9.78 -13.27 24.40
C GLY A 204 -9.60 -14.25 23.24
N HIS A 205 -8.69 -15.20 23.42
CA HIS A 205 -8.35 -16.21 22.42
C HIS A 205 -9.18 -17.48 22.63
N GLY A 206 -10.15 -17.76 21.75
CA GLY A 206 -11.03 -18.92 21.84
C GLY A 206 -11.53 -19.39 20.47
N ILE A 207 -12.28 -20.49 20.48
CA ILE A 207 -12.85 -21.12 19.28
C ILE A 207 -14.37 -20.91 19.27
N VAL A 208 -14.96 -20.61 18.12
CA VAL A 208 -16.42 -20.63 17.94
C VAL A 208 -16.80 -21.91 17.19
N GLU A 209 -17.80 -22.63 17.69
CA GLU A 209 -18.30 -23.88 17.09
C GLU A 209 -19.79 -23.74 16.78
N THR A 210 -20.15 -23.98 15.52
CA THR A 210 -21.54 -23.94 15.04
C THR A 210 -22.35 -25.17 15.46
N ALA A 211 -23.67 -25.14 15.29
CA ALA A 211 -24.56 -26.26 15.65
C ALA A 211 -24.29 -27.53 14.84
N ASP A 212 -23.81 -27.36 13.60
CA ASP A 212 -23.36 -28.42 12.69
C ASP A 212 -21.87 -28.79 12.85
N GLY A 213 -21.21 -28.27 13.90
CA GLY A 213 -19.90 -28.72 14.37
C GLY A 213 -18.69 -28.13 13.63
N ILE A 214 -18.84 -26.98 12.98
CA ILE A 214 -17.76 -26.29 12.27
C ILE A 214 -17.04 -25.36 13.24
N LYS A 215 -15.71 -25.50 13.34
CA LYS A 215 -14.87 -24.71 14.25
C LYS A 215 -14.18 -23.57 13.52
N VAL A 216 -14.32 -22.37 14.05
CA VAL A 216 -13.75 -21.13 13.52
C VAL A 216 -12.86 -20.46 14.56
N ALA A 217 -11.68 -19.97 14.13
CA ALA A 217 -10.79 -19.15 14.95
C ALA A 217 -10.27 -17.94 14.17
N ILE A 218 -9.71 -16.98 14.91
CA ILE A 218 -9.16 -15.72 14.39
C ILE A 218 -7.64 -15.73 14.47
N GLU A 219 -7.03 -15.13 13.47
CA GLU A 219 -5.65 -14.62 13.47
C GLU A 219 -5.69 -13.19 12.90
N ILE A 220 -4.77 -12.31 13.26
CA ILE A 220 -4.79 -10.91 12.80
C ILE A 220 -3.43 -10.52 12.22
N CYS A 221 -3.41 -10.27 10.90
CA CYS A 221 -2.26 -9.73 10.15
C CYS A 221 -0.90 -10.37 10.52
N GLU A 222 -0.03 -9.62 11.21
CA GLU A 222 1.34 -9.98 11.65
C GLU A 222 1.45 -11.34 12.32
N GLU A 223 0.39 -11.75 13.02
CA GLU A 223 0.34 -13.02 13.74
C GLU A 223 0.62 -14.22 12.84
N LEU A 224 0.30 -14.11 11.54
CA LEU A 224 0.58 -15.14 10.51
C LEU A 224 2.07 -15.51 10.44
N TRP A 225 2.95 -14.51 10.43
CA TRP A 225 4.40 -14.73 10.28
C TRP A 225 5.19 -14.49 11.56
N ALA A 226 4.50 -14.30 12.69
CA ALA A 226 5.11 -14.39 14.00
C ALA A 226 5.75 -15.79 14.19
N ALA A 227 6.92 -15.82 14.84
CA ALA A 227 7.67 -17.08 15.06
C ALA A 227 6.83 -18.18 15.73
N LYS A 228 5.84 -17.78 16.55
CA LYS A 228 4.82 -18.65 17.11
C LYS A 228 3.43 -18.16 16.71
N SER A 229 3.07 -18.38 15.45
CA SER A 229 1.76 -18.02 14.90
C SER A 229 0.61 -18.73 15.66
N PRO A 230 -0.49 -18.01 16.01
CA PRO A 230 -1.71 -18.58 16.57
C PRO A 230 -2.31 -19.70 15.72
N SER A 231 -2.15 -19.66 14.40
CA SER A 231 -2.64 -20.72 13.50
C SER A 231 -2.16 -22.11 13.87
N VAL A 232 -0.94 -22.25 14.38
CA VAL A 232 -0.42 -23.54 14.86
C VAL A 232 -1.29 -24.08 15.98
N LEU A 233 -1.64 -23.23 16.94
CA LEU A 233 -2.50 -23.58 18.06
C LEU A 233 -3.90 -23.98 17.59
N TRP A 234 -4.48 -23.22 16.64
CA TRP A 234 -5.79 -23.51 16.06
C TRP A 234 -5.83 -24.83 15.31
N ALA A 235 -4.80 -25.12 14.52
CA ALA A 235 -4.69 -26.39 13.79
C ALA A 235 -4.63 -27.59 14.75
N LEU A 236 -3.89 -27.48 15.86
CA LEU A 236 -3.78 -28.53 16.87
C LEU A 236 -5.10 -28.80 17.61
N GLN A 237 -5.99 -27.81 17.72
CA GLN A 237 -7.33 -27.96 18.28
C GLN A 237 -8.38 -28.45 17.25
N GLY A 238 -7.94 -28.70 16.01
CA GLY A 238 -8.82 -29.14 14.93
C GLY A 238 -9.76 -28.06 14.42
N VAL A 239 -9.38 -26.78 14.49
CA VAL A 239 -10.15 -25.67 13.90
C VAL A 239 -10.26 -25.85 12.38
N ASP A 240 -11.46 -25.80 11.83
CA ASP A 240 -11.70 -26.03 10.40
C ASP A 240 -11.35 -24.79 9.56
N ILE A 241 -11.68 -23.59 10.06
CA ILE A 241 -11.51 -22.32 9.36
C ILE A 241 -10.75 -21.32 10.24
N ILE A 242 -9.64 -20.79 9.72
CA ILE A 242 -8.89 -19.69 10.34
C ILE A 242 -9.15 -18.42 9.54
N CYS A 243 -9.61 -17.37 10.21
CA CYS A 243 -9.96 -16.08 9.62
C CYS A 243 -8.87 -15.07 9.92
N ASN A 244 -8.21 -14.53 8.89
CA ASN A 244 -7.20 -13.49 8.99
C ASN A 244 -7.68 -12.17 8.39
N GLY A 245 -7.97 -11.20 9.26
CA GLY A 245 -8.14 -9.80 8.87
C GLY A 245 -6.79 -9.08 8.87
N SER A 246 -6.47 -8.34 7.80
CA SER A 246 -5.18 -7.69 7.57
C SER A 246 -5.28 -6.23 7.11
N GLY A 247 -4.31 -5.41 7.54
CA GLY A 247 -3.97 -4.08 7.01
C GLY A 247 -2.56 -4.05 6.41
N SER A 248 -2.29 -4.89 5.42
CA SER A 248 -0.97 -5.04 4.82
C SER A 248 -0.80 -4.14 3.59
N HIS A 249 0.05 -3.11 3.71
CA HIS A 249 0.30 -2.14 2.65
C HIS A 249 1.19 -2.69 1.52
N HIS A 250 1.03 -2.09 0.35
CA HIS A 250 1.81 -2.28 -0.86
C HIS A 250 3.27 -1.93 -0.65
N VAL A 251 4.14 -2.82 -1.11
CA VAL A 251 5.56 -2.60 -1.36
C VAL A 251 5.88 -3.41 -2.61
N LEU A 252 6.72 -2.88 -3.49
CA LEU A 252 7.09 -3.55 -4.74
C LEU A 252 7.51 -5.01 -4.49
N GLY A 253 6.81 -5.95 -5.15
CA GLY A 253 7.06 -7.38 -5.10
C GLY A 253 6.68 -8.09 -3.78
N LYS A 254 6.12 -7.37 -2.80
CA LYS A 254 5.79 -7.92 -1.47
C LYS A 254 4.58 -8.84 -1.51
N SER A 255 3.56 -8.55 -2.33
CA SER A 255 2.28 -9.28 -2.32
C SER A 255 2.45 -10.74 -2.77
N ALA A 256 3.30 -10.99 -3.77
CA ALA A 256 3.66 -12.34 -4.20
C ALA A 256 4.31 -13.14 -3.07
N LYS A 257 5.24 -12.52 -2.32
CA LYS A 257 5.87 -13.16 -1.15
C LYS A 257 4.83 -13.42 -0.05
N ARG A 258 3.98 -12.44 0.26
CA ARG A 258 2.94 -12.56 1.29
C ARG A 258 1.97 -13.71 1.00
N ILE A 259 1.40 -13.77 -0.20
CA ILE A 259 0.41 -14.80 -0.54
C ILE A 259 1.06 -16.18 -0.73
N CYS A 260 2.15 -16.29 -1.48
CA CYS A 260 2.77 -17.59 -1.77
C CYS A 260 3.60 -18.13 -0.60
N GLN A 261 4.46 -17.31 0.01
CA GLN A 261 5.46 -17.80 0.96
C GLN A 261 4.97 -17.78 2.41
N LEU A 262 3.94 -16.98 2.73
CA LEU A 262 3.40 -16.90 4.09
C LEU A 262 2.04 -17.58 4.17
N VAL A 263 1.05 -17.07 3.43
CA VAL A 263 -0.35 -17.55 3.53
C VAL A 263 -0.48 -18.99 3.00
N GLN A 264 0.02 -19.24 1.78
CA GLN A 264 -0.10 -20.56 1.14
C GLN A 264 0.74 -21.62 1.86
N ASP A 265 1.99 -21.31 2.22
CA ASP A 265 2.85 -22.23 2.96
C ASP A 265 2.30 -22.57 4.35
N LEU A 266 1.71 -21.60 5.07
CA LEU A 266 1.02 -21.87 6.33
C LEU A 266 -0.17 -22.83 6.13
N SER A 267 -1.03 -22.55 5.16
CA SER A 267 -2.17 -23.41 4.83
C SER A 267 -1.72 -24.82 4.43
N SER A 268 -0.62 -24.95 3.68
CA SER A 268 -0.03 -26.24 3.33
C SER A 268 0.53 -26.96 4.55
N LYS A 269 1.20 -26.25 5.46
CA LYS A 269 1.83 -26.84 6.64
C LYS A 269 0.80 -27.37 7.65
N LEU A 270 -0.26 -26.61 7.87
CA LEU A 270 -1.23 -26.87 8.95
C LEU A 270 -2.51 -27.57 8.47
N GLY A 271 -2.82 -27.48 7.17
CA GLY A 271 -4.12 -27.87 6.64
C GLY A 271 -5.27 -27.01 7.20
N GLY A 272 -6.48 -27.26 6.72
CA GLY A 272 -7.65 -26.43 7.02
C GLY A 272 -7.91 -25.37 5.95
N ILE A 273 -9.00 -24.66 6.13
CA ILE A 273 -9.37 -23.50 5.33
C ILE A 273 -8.74 -22.26 5.98
N TYR A 274 -8.07 -21.44 5.18
CA TYR A 274 -7.49 -20.18 5.61
C TYR A 274 -8.07 -19.05 4.76
N LEU A 275 -8.71 -18.09 5.42
CA LEU A 275 -9.37 -16.95 4.81
C LEU A 275 -8.55 -15.70 5.09
N TYR A 276 -7.90 -15.16 4.07
CA TYR A 276 -7.08 -13.95 4.17
C TYR A 276 -7.85 -12.77 3.57
N SER A 277 -8.20 -11.78 4.38
CA SER A 277 -8.88 -10.55 3.97
C SER A 277 -8.01 -9.34 4.27
N ASN A 278 -7.76 -8.49 3.29
CA ASN A 278 -6.85 -7.36 3.39
C ASN A 278 -7.48 -6.08 2.82
N LEU A 279 -7.15 -4.93 3.40
CA LEU A 279 -7.54 -3.62 2.87
C LEU A 279 -7.07 -3.46 1.41
N ARG A 280 -7.82 -2.67 0.62
CA ARG A 280 -7.42 -2.26 -0.73
C ARG A 280 -7.74 -0.80 -0.97
N GLY A 281 -6.74 0.00 -1.32
CA GLY A 281 -6.88 1.42 -1.60
C GLY A 281 -6.05 2.31 -0.69
N PHE A 282 -6.38 3.59 -0.64
CA PHE A 282 -5.75 4.58 0.23
C PHE A 282 -6.70 4.80 1.41
N ASP A 283 -6.24 5.00 2.65
CA ASP A 283 -7.13 5.22 3.80
C ASP A 283 -6.85 6.53 4.56
N GLY A 284 -5.95 7.38 4.06
CA GLY A 284 -5.64 8.69 4.63
C GLY A 284 -4.17 8.93 4.99
N ASP A 285 -3.31 7.91 5.01
CA ASP A 285 -1.86 8.05 5.21
C ASP A 285 -1.04 7.70 3.94
N ARG A 286 0.28 7.84 3.98
CA ARG A 286 1.24 7.73 2.86
C ARG A 286 1.35 6.33 2.22
N VAL A 287 0.45 5.42 2.53
CA VAL A 287 0.47 4.03 2.08
C VAL A 287 -0.73 3.73 1.20
N TYR A 288 -0.57 2.73 0.34
CA TYR A 288 -1.65 2.12 -0.41
C TYR A 288 -1.75 0.66 0.01
N PHE A 289 -2.95 0.15 0.29
CA PHE A 289 -3.20 -1.25 0.57
C PHE A 289 -3.55 -1.99 -0.72
N ASP A 290 -2.95 -3.16 -0.94
CA ASP A 290 -2.94 -3.86 -2.22
C ASP A 290 -3.88 -5.07 -2.29
N GLY A 291 -4.89 -5.15 -1.41
CA GLY A 291 -5.90 -6.22 -1.44
C GLY A 291 -5.26 -7.60 -1.44
N MET A 292 -5.46 -8.37 -2.52
CA MET A 292 -5.03 -9.77 -2.64
C MET A 292 -5.63 -10.68 -1.57
N SER A 293 -6.85 -10.35 -1.14
CA SER A 293 -7.62 -11.25 -0.27
C SER A 293 -7.83 -12.58 -0.96
N ALA A 294 -7.67 -13.69 -0.24
CA ALA A 294 -7.60 -15.02 -0.83
C ALA A 294 -8.27 -16.07 0.04
N ILE A 295 -8.84 -17.07 -0.63
CA ILE A 295 -9.43 -18.27 -0.01
C ILE A 295 -8.50 -19.44 -0.30
N LEU A 296 -7.98 -20.06 0.77
CA LEU A 296 -7.05 -21.18 0.66
C LEU A 296 -7.57 -22.40 1.42
N GLN A 297 -7.23 -23.58 0.92
CA GLN A 297 -7.42 -24.83 1.65
C GLN A 297 -6.26 -25.78 1.38
N ASN A 298 -5.62 -26.26 2.46
CA ASN A 298 -4.54 -27.24 2.42
C ASN A 298 -3.41 -26.87 1.42
N GLY A 299 -3.03 -25.59 1.35
CA GLY A 299 -1.98 -25.09 0.45
C GLY A 299 -2.41 -24.80 -0.99
N GLN A 300 -3.70 -24.92 -1.30
CA GLN A 300 -4.26 -24.58 -2.61
C GLN A 300 -5.09 -23.30 -2.52
N ILE A 301 -4.95 -22.41 -3.50
CA ILE A 301 -5.74 -21.17 -3.60
C ILE A 301 -6.98 -21.45 -4.46
N TYR A 302 -8.16 -21.04 -3.99
CA TYR A 302 -9.43 -21.27 -4.69
C TYR A 302 -9.99 -20.00 -5.30
N ARG A 303 -9.79 -18.87 -4.63
CA ARG A 303 -10.15 -17.53 -5.11
C ARG A 303 -9.17 -16.49 -4.59
N GLN A 304 -9.06 -15.40 -5.33
CA GLN A 304 -8.19 -14.28 -5.04
C GLN A 304 -8.81 -13.00 -5.59
N VAL A 305 -8.88 -11.96 -4.77
CA VAL A 305 -9.22 -10.59 -5.19
C VAL A 305 -8.03 -9.97 -5.92
N ALA A 306 -8.30 -9.18 -6.96
CA ALA A 306 -7.26 -8.45 -7.68
C ALA A 306 -6.48 -7.47 -6.78
N GLN A 307 -5.18 -7.32 -7.07
CA GLN A 307 -4.24 -6.55 -6.26
C GLN A 307 -4.56 -5.05 -6.19
N PHE A 308 -4.70 -4.41 -7.35
CA PHE A 308 -5.02 -2.98 -7.45
C PHE A 308 -6.28 -2.81 -8.25
N ASP A 309 -7.19 -1.97 -7.77
CA ASP A 309 -8.36 -1.55 -8.52
C ASP A 309 -8.98 -0.30 -7.88
N LEU A 310 -9.99 0.26 -8.53
CA LEU A 310 -10.69 1.46 -8.09
C LEU A 310 -11.94 1.16 -7.25
N GLU A 311 -12.45 -0.07 -7.27
CA GLU A 311 -13.69 -0.42 -6.58
C GLU A 311 -13.51 -0.40 -5.07
N ASP A 312 -14.51 0.14 -4.36
CA ASP A 312 -14.44 0.23 -2.89
C ASP A 312 -14.75 -1.11 -2.19
N VAL A 313 -15.41 -2.04 -2.88
CA VAL A 313 -15.83 -3.34 -2.33
C VAL A 313 -15.56 -4.46 -3.32
N ALA A 314 -14.57 -5.30 -3.04
CA ALA A 314 -14.33 -6.55 -3.75
C ALA A 314 -14.60 -7.74 -2.84
N VAL A 315 -15.33 -8.75 -3.33
CA VAL A 315 -15.73 -9.94 -2.57
C VAL A 315 -15.56 -11.16 -3.45
N GLU A 316 -14.92 -12.19 -2.90
CA GLU A 316 -14.77 -13.50 -3.52
C GLU A 316 -15.34 -14.57 -2.59
N THR A 317 -15.97 -15.60 -3.17
CA THR A 317 -16.47 -16.76 -2.43
C THR A 317 -16.10 -18.08 -3.10
N ALA A 318 -15.94 -19.13 -2.28
CA ALA A 318 -15.69 -20.48 -2.76
C ALA A 318 -16.46 -21.51 -1.92
N LEU A 319 -17.04 -22.52 -2.57
CA LEU A 319 -17.65 -23.67 -1.93
C LEU A 319 -16.59 -24.78 -1.75
N LEU A 320 -16.29 -25.11 -0.50
CA LEU A 320 -15.20 -26.02 -0.13
C LEU A 320 -15.71 -27.20 0.70
N ASP A 321 -14.99 -28.31 0.62
CA ASP A 321 -15.24 -29.52 1.41
C ASP A 321 -14.41 -29.51 2.70
N LEU A 322 -15.07 -29.35 3.85
CA LEU A 322 -14.42 -29.32 5.15
C LEU A 322 -13.80 -30.67 5.53
N ASN A 323 -14.37 -31.79 5.06
CA ASN A 323 -13.84 -33.13 5.33
C ASN A 323 -12.50 -33.36 4.65
N ALA A 324 -12.22 -32.69 3.53
CA ALA A 324 -10.93 -32.75 2.86
C ALA A 324 -9.78 -32.29 3.78
N SER A 325 -10.00 -31.27 4.62
CA SER A 325 -9.01 -30.79 5.58
C SER A 325 -8.81 -31.74 6.76
N LYS A 326 -9.89 -32.38 7.24
CA LYS A 326 -9.79 -33.44 8.27
C LYS A 326 -8.95 -34.62 7.76
N ALA A 327 -9.22 -35.08 6.53
CA ALA A 327 -8.44 -36.12 5.87
C ALA A 327 -6.99 -35.71 5.60
N TYR A 328 -6.75 -34.44 5.23
CA TYR A 328 -5.40 -33.89 5.04
C TYR A 328 -4.59 -33.98 6.34
N ARG A 329 -5.12 -33.44 7.43
CA ARG A 329 -4.46 -33.43 8.74
C ARG A 329 -4.27 -34.84 9.31
N GLY A 330 -5.27 -35.73 9.14
CA GLY A 330 -5.19 -37.12 9.61
C GLY A 330 -4.06 -37.94 9.00
N LYS A 331 -3.54 -37.54 7.83
CA LYS A 331 -2.37 -38.16 7.20
C LYS A 331 -1.03 -37.67 7.78
N VAL A 332 -1.02 -36.53 8.47
CA VAL A 332 0.19 -35.90 9.01
C VAL A 332 0.42 -36.40 10.45
N ALA A 333 1.12 -37.53 10.59
CA ALA A 333 1.32 -38.21 11.89
C ALA A 333 1.89 -37.30 12.98
N SER A 334 2.84 -36.41 12.64
CA SER A 334 3.43 -35.46 13.60
C SER A 334 2.43 -34.42 14.10
N LEU A 335 1.51 -33.96 13.25
CA LEU A 335 0.45 -33.03 13.63
C LEU A 335 -0.54 -33.72 14.58
N CYS A 336 -0.95 -34.96 14.26
CA CYS A 336 -1.83 -35.76 15.11
C CYS A 336 -1.22 -36.01 16.50
N GLU A 337 0.07 -36.33 16.58
CA GLU A 337 0.77 -36.56 17.84
C GLU A 337 0.92 -35.28 18.68
N LEU A 338 1.13 -34.13 18.04
CA LEU A 338 1.14 -32.85 18.76
C LEU A 338 -0.26 -32.44 19.22
N SER A 339 -1.28 -32.73 18.42
CA SER A 339 -2.68 -32.44 18.74
C SER A 339 -3.15 -33.24 19.96
N SER A 340 -2.77 -34.52 20.06
CA SER A 340 -3.12 -35.40 21.19
C SER A 340 -2.55 -34.92 22.54
N ARG A 341 -1.50 -34.10 22.51
CA ARG A 341 -0.83 -33.53 23.68
C ARG A 341 -1.18 -32.06 23.92
N SER A 342 -1.98 -31.46 23.05
CA SER A 342 -2.29 -30.03 23.13
C SER A 342 -3.35 -29.76 24.21
N GLU A 343 -3.12 -28.73 25.02
CA GLU A 343 -4.07 -28.31 26.05
C GLU A 343 -5.37 -27.83 25.40
N PRO A 344 -6.55 -28.27 25.89
CA PRO A 344 -7.82 -27.84 25.35
C PRO A 344 -8.03 -26.32 25.45
N ILE A 345 -8.59 -25.73 24.40
CA ILE A 345 -9.01 -24.32 24.39
C ILE A 345 -10.51 -24.20 24.57
N GLN A 346 -10.95 -23.12 25.22
CA GLN A 346 -12.37 -22.86 25.41
C GLN A 346 -13.08 -22.66 24.06
N THR A 347 -14.18 -23.39 23.89
CA THR A 347 -15.05 -23.34 22.71
C THR A 347 -16.41 -22.73 23.06
N ILE A 348 -16.82 -21.72 22.30
CA ILE A 348 -18.11 -21.06 22.39
C ILE A 348 -19.03 -21.71 21.35
N LYS A 349 -20.02 -22.45 21.83
CA LYS A 349 -21.03 -23.08 20.97
C LYS A 349 -22.12 -22.09 20.60
N ILE A 350 -22.46 -22.02 19.33
CA ILE A 350 -23.50 -21.12 18.81
C ILE A 350 -24.57 -21.93 18.07
N ASP A 351 -25.83 -21.51 18.24
CA ASP A 351 -26.99 -22.11 17.57
C ASP A 351 -27.14 -21.52 16.16
N LEU A 352 -26.33 -22.03 15.22
CA LEU A 352 -26.27 -21.60 13.82
C LEU A 352 -25.83 -22.79 12.96
N GLU A 353 -26.55 -23.05 11.87
CA GLU A 353 -26.13 -23.99 10.82
C GLU A 353 -25.61 -23.19 9.62
N VAL A 354 -24.47 -23.62 9.07
CA VAL A 354 -23.74 -22.93 8.00
C VAL A 354 -23.32 -23.85 6.86
N ILE A 355 -23.55 -25.16 6.97
CA ILE A 355 -23.35 -26.11 5.86
C ILE A 355 -24.26 -25.73 4.69
N SER A 356 -23.65 -25.68 3.51
CA SER A 356 -24.31 -25.37 2.25
C SER A 356 -25.06 -26.59 1.72
N PRO A 357 -26.29 -26.42 1.19
CA PRO A 357 -26.97 -27.47 0.45
C PRO A 357 -26.39 -27.70 -0.95
N GLN A 358 -25.52 -26.81 -1.43
CA GLN A 358 -24.89 -26.93 -2.75
C GLN A 358 -23.81 -28.02 -2.73
N THR A 359 -23.68 -28.75 -3.83
CA THR A 359 -22.76 -29.90 -3.95
C THR A 359 -21.65 -29.72 -4.96
N GLN A 360 -21.69 -28.65 -5.78
CA GLN A 360 -20.68 -28.40 -6.80
C GLN A 360 -19.51 -27.59 -6.23
N LEU A 361 -18.49 -28.30 -5.75
CA LEU A 361 -17.27 -27.71 -5.19
C LEU A 361 -16.51 -26.86 -6.22
N ASP A 362 -15.92 -25.77 -5.72
CA ASP A 362 -14.99 -24.96 -6.47
C ASP A 362 -13.65 -25.69 -6.64
N ARG A 363 -12.91 -25.33 -7.71
CA ARG A 363 -11.59 -25.91 -8.00
C ARG A 363 -10.48 -24.92 -7.66
N PRO A 364 -9.29 -25.41 -7.27
CA PRO A 364 -8.11 -24.57 -7.13
C PRO A 364 -7.80 -23.77 -8.41
N ILE A 365 -7.29 -22.56 -8.23
CA ILE A 365 -6.80 -21.69 -9.29
C ILE A 365 -5.28 -21.52 -9.17
N LYS A 366 -4.66 -21.13 -10.28
CA LYS A 366 -3.29 -20.62 -10.24
C LYS A 366 -3.35 -19.14 -9.87
N PRO A 367 -2.68 -18.69 -8.79
CA PRO A 367 -2.66 -17.27 -8.44
C PRO A 367 -1.93 -16.47 -9.52
N GLU A 368 -2.39 -15.24 -9.76
CA GLU A 368 -1.77 -14.30 -10.67
C GLU A 368 -1.07 -13.20 -9.87
N PHE A 369 0.17 -12.90 -10.22
CA PHE A 369 0.97 -11.88 -9.55
C PHE A 369 1.55 -10.92 -10.59
N MET A 370 1.49 -9.64 -10.26
CA MET A 370 2.20 -8.62 -11.02
C MET A 370 3.69 -8.66 -10.68
N THR A 371 4.53 -8.44 -11.68
CA THR A 371 5.94 -8.12 -11.46
C THR A 371 6.09 -6.73 -10.87
N GLU A 372 7.20 -6.44 -10.19
CA GLU A 372 7.50 -5.09 -9.63
C GLU A 372 7.30 -3.98 -10.68
N ARG A 373 7.68 -4.24 -11.94
CA ARG A 373 7.47 -3.30 -13.06
C ARG A 373 5.99 -3.08 -13.36
N GLN A 374 5.19 -4.15 -13.41
CA GLN A 374 3.75 -4.04 -13.64
C GLN A 374 3.05 -3.33 -12.48
N GLU A 375 3.49 -3.54 -11.24
CA GLU A 375 2.91 -2.86 -10.07
C GLU A 375 3.02 -1.33 -10.19
N LEU A 376 4.06 -0.79 -10.82
CA LEU A 376 4.20 0.66 -11.09
C LEU A 376 3.11 1.22 -12.02
N PHE A 377 2.54 0.40 -12.90
CA PHE A 377 1.43 0.79 -13.78
C PHE A 377 0.08 0.80 -13.06
N HIS A 378 0.01 0.28 -11.83
CA HIS A 378 -1.26 0.05 -11.14
C HIS A 378 -1.32 0.74 -9.78
N ALA A 379 -0.31 0.59 -8.92
CA ALA A 379 -0.37 1.06 -7.54
C ALA A 379 -0.35 2.61 -7.43
N PRO A 380 0.67 3.33 -7.96
CA PRO A 380 0.65 4.80 -7.92
C PRO A 380 -0.55 5.41 -8.64
N PRO A 381 -0.98 4.92 -9.83
CA PRO A 381 -2.21 5.39 -10.47
C PRO A 381 -3.47 5.23 -9.61
N ALA A 382 -3.69 4.06 -8.99
CA ALA A 382 -4.85 3.85 -8.12
C ALA A 382 -4.79 4.72 -6.85
N TYR A 383 -3.60 4.89 -6.28
CA TYR A 383 -3.36 5.80 -5.16
C TYR A 383 -3.74 7.24 -5.51
N LEU A 384 -3.30 7.73 -6.67
CA LEU A 384 -3.64 9.08 -7.15
C LEU A 384 -5.16 9.25 -7.28
N TRP A 385 -5.87 8.29 -7.88
CA TRP A 385 -7.33 8.39 -7.99
C TRP A 385 -8.02 8.51 -6.62
N HIS A 386 -7.64 7.65 -5.67
CA HIS A 386 -8.23 7.67 -4.34
C HIS A 386 -7.86 8.91 -3.54
N TYR A 387 -6.64 9.41 -3.70
CA TYR A 387 -6.23 10.67 -3.09
C TYR A 387 -7.05 11.83 -3.64
N LEU A 388 -7.18 11.94 -4.97
CA LEU A 388 -7.93 13.01 -5.63
C LEU A 388 -9.38 13.07 -5.13
N ARG A 389 -10.12 11.97 -5.24
CA ARG A 389 -11.56 11.94 -4.90
C ARG A 389 -11.84 12.23 -3.42
N ARG A 390 -10.88 11.97 -2.52
CA ARG A 390 -11.01 12.20 -1.07
C ARG A 390 -10.47 13.55 -0.60
N SER A 391 -9.60 14.18 -1.39
CA SER A 391 -8.99 15.47 -1.05
C SER A 391 -9.91 16.68 -1.22
N GLY A 392 -10.98 16.54 -2.01
CA GLY A 392 -11.80 17.69 -2.43
C GLY A 392 -11.16 18.53 -3.55
N ALA A 393 -9.98 18.14 -4.06
CA ALA A 393 -9.32 18.82 -5.17
C ALA A 393 -9.95 18.48 -6.52
N SER A 394 -9.78 19.40 -7.46
CA SER A 394 -10.39 19.35 -8.80
C SER A 394 -9.49 18.76 -9.86
N GLY A 395 -8.24 18.46 -9.49
CA GLY A 395 -7.24 17.89 -10.36
C GLY A 395 -5.85 18.05 -9.78
N TYR A 396 -4.86 18.00 -10.65
CA TYR A 396 -3.44 18.05 -10.34
C TYR A 396 -2.73 19.14 -11.12
N PHE A 397 -1.74 19.74 -10.47
CA PHE A 397 -0.76 20.61 -11.11
C PHE A 397 0.63 19.98 -11.03
N LEU A 398 1.33 19.86 -12.16
CA LEU A 398 2.72 19.38 -12.20
C LEU A 398 3.64 20.40 -12.89
N PRO A 399 4.72 20.87 -12.23
CA PRO A 399 5.82 21.53 -12.91
C PRO A 399 6.57 20.53 -13.81
N LEU A 400 6.27 20.56 -15.11
CA LEU A 400 6.79 19.58 -16.06
C LEU A 400 8.11 20.08 -16.65
N SER A 401 9.23 19.41 -16.32
CA SER A 401 10.58 19.86 -16.68
C SER A 401 11.09 19.31 -18.01
N GLY A 402 10.45 18.28 -18.56
CA GLY A 402 10.98 17.53 -19.71
C GLY A 402 12.09 16.54 -19.35
N GLY A 403 12.29 16.30 -18.04
CA GLY A 403 13.14 15.24 -17.50
C GLY A 403 12.33 14.00 -17.07
N ALA A 404 13.05 12.88 -16.86
CA ALA A 404 12.46 11.56 -16.59
C ALA A 404 11.47 11.55 -15.43
N ASP A 405 11.81 12.16 -14.30
CA ASP A 405 10.98 12.03 -13.09
C ASP A 405 9.61 12.70 -13.25
N SER A 406 9.59 13.94 -13.75
CA SER A 406 8.34 14.64 -14.05
C SER A 406 7.52 13.94 -15.15
N ALA A 407 8.19 13.32 -16.13
CA ALA A 407 7.51 12.51 -17.14
C ALA A 407 6.90 11.24 -16.54
N ALA A 408 7.57 10.58 -15.61
CA ALA A 408 7.03 9.40 -14.93
C ALA A 408 5.76 9.74 -14.14
N VAL A 409 5.75 10.88 -13.43
CA VAL A 409 4.54 11.37 -12.76
C VAL A 409 3.41 11.64 -13.78
N ALA A 410 3.72 12.27 -14.91
CA ALA A 410 2.74 12.53 -15.97
C ALA A 410 2.16 11.22 -16.57
N ALA A 411 3.00 10.21 -16.78
CA ALA A 411 2.57 8.88 -17.23
C ALA A 411 1.65 8.20 -16.19
N MET A 412 1.97 8.30 -14.90
CA MET A 412 1.11 7.77 -13.83
C MET A 412 -0.26 8.44 -13.76
N ILE A 413 -0.34 9.75 -14.04
CA ILE A 413 -1.63 10.46 -14.15
C ILE A 413 -2.44 9.99 -15.37
N TYR A 414 -1.78 9.76 -16.50
CA TYR A 414 -2.45 9.17 -17.66
C TYR A 414 -2.99 7.76 -17.34
N LEU A 415 -2.18 6.90 -16.73
CA LEU A 415 -2.58 5.55 -16.34
C LEU A 415 -3.71 5.55 -15.29
N MET A 416 -3.74 6.55 -14.41
CA MET A 416 -4.86 6.76 -13.48
C MET A 416 -6.14 7.02 -14.27
N CYS A 417 -6.09 7.96 -15.22
CA CYS A 417 -7.24 8.30 -16.05
C CYS A 417 -7.68 7.12 -16.93
N ASP A 418 -6.74 6.35 -17.47
CA ASP A 418 -7.03 5.17 -18.27
C ASP A 418 -7.74 4.09 -17.46
N LYS A 419 -7.26 3.84 -16.23
CA LYS A 419 -7.93 2.92 -15.29
C LYS A 419 -9.37 3.36 -15.00
N VAL A 420 -9.59 4.64 -14.73
CA VAL A 420 -10.95 5.18 -14.50
C VAL A 420 -11.84 5.00 -15.73
N CYS A 421 -11.34 5.35 -16.91
CA CYS A 421 -12.09 5.23 -18.16
C CYS A 421 -12.42 3.76 -18.48
N GLU A 422 -11.50 2.83 -18.21
CA GLU A 422 -11.74 1.40 -18.35
C GLU A 422 -12.85 0.92 -17.42
N THR A 423 -12.83 1.31 -16.14
CA THR A 423 -13.91 1.01 -15.21
C THR A 423 -15.24 1.59 -15.71
N VAL A 424 -15.29 2.85 -16.16
CA VAL A 424 -16.51 3.46 -16.74
C VAL A 424 -17.02 2.66 -17.94
N ARG A 425 -16.13 2.21 -18.85
CA ARG A 425 -16.50 1.35 -19.99
C ARG A 425 -17.11 0.04 -19.53
N GLN A 426 -16.53 -0.62 -18.54
CA GLN A 426 -17.02 -1.89 -18.00
C GLN A 426 -18.39 -1.75 -17.35
N TYR A 427 -18.60 -0.70 -16.54
CA TYR A 427 -19.87 -0.43 -15.88
C TYR A 427 -20.98 -0.11 -16.88
N LYS A 428 -20.68 0.72 -17.89
CA LYS A 428 -21.59 1.00 -19.00
C LYS A 428 -21.99 -0.27 -19.75
N LYS A 429 -21.05 -1.20 -19.97
CA LYS A 429 -21.32 -2.50 -20.60
C LYS A 429 -22.17 -3.41 -19.72
N ALA A 430 -21.97 -3.37 -18.40
CA ALA A 430 -22.73 -4.15 -17.43
C ALA A 430 -24.13 -3.58 -17.14
N GLY A 431 -24.42 -2.34 -17.53
CA GLY A 431 -25.67 -1.65 -17.22
C GLY A 431 -25.80 -1.24 -15.76
N ILE A 432 -24.67 -1.06 -15.07
CA ILE A 432 -24.61 -0.71 -13.63
C ILE A 432 -24.08 0.73 -13.50
N PRO A 433 -24.62 1.54 -12.58
CA PRO A 433 -24.09 2.88 -12.30
C PRO A 433 -22.62 2.85 -11.84
N PRO A 434 -21.75 3.75 -12.32
CA PRO A 434 -20.33 3.76 -11.99
C PRO A 434 -20.06 4.40 -10.62
N ASP A 435 -20.63 3.82 -9.56
CA ASP A 435 -20.69 4.40 -8.21
C ASP A 435 -19.31 4.70 -7.58
N HIS A 436 -18.25 4.02 -8.02
CA HIS A 436 -16.88 4.24 -7.55
C HIS A 436 -16.03 5.14 -8.46
N CYS A 437 -16.54 5.51 -9.64
CA CYS A 437 -15.93 6.48 -10.55
C CYS A 437 -16.63 7.82 -10.42
N VAL A 438 -16.64 8.38 -9.21
CA VAL A 438 -17.16 9.72 -8.94
C VAL A 438 -16.02 10.70 -8.74
N ASP A 439 -16.20 11.92 -9.24
CA ASP A 439 -15.30 13.01 -8.92
C ASP A 439 -15.49 13.52 -7.48
N PHE A 440 -14.67 14.49 -7.09
CA PHE A 440 -14.72 15.10 -5.76
C PHE A 440 -16.05 15.82 -5.43
N LEU A 441 -16.90 16.11 -6.43
CA LEU A 441 -18.25 16.67 -6.24
C LEU A 441 -19.32 15.58 -6.14
N GLY A 442 -18.92 14.30 -6.12
CA GLY A 442 -19.84 13.17 -6.14
C GLY A 442 -20.50 12.97 -7.50
N LYS A 443 -20.00 13.58 -8.57
CA LYS A 443 -20.57 13.43 -9.92
C LYS A 443 -19.92 12.24 -10.61
N PRO A 444 -20.71 11.37 -11.27
CA PRO A 444 -20.16 10.29 -12.08
C PRO A 444 -19.23 10.82 -13.17
N VAL A 445 -18.06 10.19 -13.29
CA VAL A 445 -17.17 10.33 -14.44
C VAL A 445 -17.83 9.64 -15.63
N THR A 446 -17.87 10.32 -16.77
CA THR A 446 -18.55 9.84 -17.99
C THR A 446 -17.60 9.64 -19.16
N GLU A 447 -16.38 10.18 -19.03
CA GLU A 447 -15.31 10.09 -19.98
C GLU A 447 -14.91 8.62 -20.19
N THR A 448 -14.85 8.22 -21.45
CA THR A 448 -14.38 6.89 -21.87
C THR A 448 -13.06 6.95 -22.62
N ASP A 449 -12.57 8.14 -22.97
CA ASP A 449 -11.22 8.37 -23.49
C ASP A 449 -10.35 8.92 -22.36
N PRO A 450 -9.21 8.27 -22.04
CA PRO A 450 -8.30 8.75 -21.01
C PRO A 450 -7.82 10.18 -21.23
N LYS A 451 -7.63 10.62 -22.48
CA LYS A 451 -7.12 11.97 -22.81
C LYS A 451 -8.13 13.06 -22.46
N ASP A 452 -9.42 12.79 -22.63
CA ASP A 452 -10.48 13.74 -22.24
C ASP A 452 -10.47 13.95 -20.72
N LEU A 453 -10.31 12.86 -19.97
CA LEU A 453 -10.23 12.91 -18.51
C LEU A 453 -8.93 13.59 -18.03
N VAL A 454 -7.79 13.31 -18.67
CA VAL A 454 -6.52 14.00 -18.41
C VAL A 454 -6.67 15.49 -18.67
N LYS A 455 -7.30 15.89 -19.77
CA LYS A 455 -7.53 17.30 -20.09
C LYS A 455 -8.39 18.02 -19.05
N ARG A 456 -9.31 17.32 -18.39
CA ARG A 456 -10.10 17.88 -17.29
C ARG A 456 -9.29 17.99 -16.00
N LEU A 457 -8.48 16.97 -15.69
CA LEU A 457 -7.90 16.81 -14.36
C LEU A 457 -6.44 17.26 -14.24
N PHE A 458 -5.70 17.45 -15.35
CA PHE A 458 -4.26 17.59 -15.29
C PHE A 458 -3.75 18.85 -15.96
N PHE A 459 -3.09 19.69 -15.15
CA PHE A 459 -2.49 20.94 -15.55
C PHE A 459 -0.99 20.86 -15.38
N THR A 460 -0.26 21.30 -16.40
CA THR A 460 1.19 21.22 -16.44
C THR A 460 1.75 22.56 -16.90
N SER A 461 2.91 22.93 -16.34
CA SER A 461 3.64 24.10 -16.80
C SER A 461 5.12 23.82 -16.91
N TYR A 462 5.70 24.18 -18.05
CA TYR A 462 7.14 24.30 -18.20
C TYR A 462 7.56 25.72 -17.80
N MET A 463 8.44 25.85 -16.79
CA MET A 463 8.86 27.13 -16.24
C MET A 463 10.30 27.45 -16.68
N LYS A 464 10.41 28.15 -17.80
CA LYS A 464 11.64 28.48 -18.52
C LYS A 464 12.43 29.56 -17.79
N SER A 465 13.75 29.40 -17.70
CA SER A 465 14.68 30.50 -17.45
C SER A 465 15.59 30.72 -18.66
N LYS A 466 16.35 31.81 -18.68
CA LYS A 466 17.33 32.11 -19.73
C LYS A 466 18.40 31.04 -19.96
N ASN A 467 18.58 30.13 -19.01
CA ASN A 467 19.54 29.03 -19.09
C ASN A 467 18.91 27.74 -19.63
N SER A 468 17.58 27.71 -19.78
CA SER A 468 16.85 26.52 -20.23
C SER A 468 16.97 26.33 -21.74
N SER A 469 17.22 25.09 -22.18
CA SER A 469 17.32 24.76 -23.60
C SER A 469 15.95 24.60 -24.24
N ASP A 470 15.86 24.89 -25.55
CA ASP A 470 14.63 24.61 -26.30
C ASP A 470 14.33 23.10 -26.35
N LYS A 471 15.33 22.25 -26.16
CA LYS A 471 15.17 20.78 -26.17
C LYS A 471 14.34 20.30 -24.98
N THR A 472 14.58 20.79 -23.76
CA THR A 472 13.79 20.40 -22.57
C THR A 472 12.35 20.87 -22.69
N GLN A 473 12.12 22.09 -23.20
CA GLN A 473 10.80 22.62 -23.46
C GLN A 473 10.03 21.77 -24.48
N ILE A 474 10.64 21.43 -25.62
CA ILE A 474 10.03 20.59 -26.67
C ILE A 474 9.65 19.21 -26.11
N ARG A 475 10.50 18.62 -25.26
CA ARG A 475 10.18 17.33 -24.62
C ARG A 475 8.98 17.45 -23.68
N ALA A 476 8.95 18.49 -22.84
CA ALA A 476 7.83 18.72 -21.93
C ALA A 476 6.51 18.92 -22.68
N GLU A 477 6.51 19.72 -23.75
CA GLU A 477 5.34 19.95 -24.60
C GLU A 477 4.89 18.66 -25.31
N SER A 478 5.84 17.87 -25.84
CA SER A 478 5.56 16.59 -26.49
C SER A 478 4.91 15.59 -25.53
N VAL A 479 5.40 15.49 -24.30
CA VAL A 479 4.78 14.65 -23.24
C VAL A 479 3.34 15.10 -22.96
N ALA A 480 3.15 16.39 -22.66
CA ALA A 480 1.84 16.91 -22.30
C ALA A 480 0.82 16.71 -23.43
N LYS A 481 1.23 16.97 -24.68
CA LYS A 481 0.41 16.75 -25.88
C LYS A 481 0.10 15.26 -26.10
N CYS A 482 1.06 14.37 -25.86
CA CYS A 482 0.90 12.93 -26.04
C CYS A 482 -0.23 12.38 -25.16
N ILE A 483 -0.26 12.78 -23.89
CA ILE A 483 -1.24 12.31 -22.89
C ILE A 483 -2.51 13.17 -22.81
N GLY A 484 -2.56 14.33 -23.46
CA GLY A 484 -3.73 15.22 -23.47
C GLY A 484 -3.82 16.21 -22.30
N ALA A 485 -2.71 16.53 -21.62
CA ALA A 485 -2.67 17.45 -20.49
C ALA A 485 -2.80 18.92 -20.90
N ASN A 486 -3.31 19.78 -20.02
CA ASN A 486 -3.21 21.23 -20.21
C ASN A 486 -1.75 21.64 -20.02
N PHE A 487 -1.19 22.39 -20.98
CA PHE A 487 0.22 22.76 -20.98
C PHE A 487 0.38 24.27 -21.15
N THR A 488 1.19 24.86 -20.29
CA THR A 488 1.59 26.28 -20.40
C THR A 488 3.11 26.41 -20.33
N VAL A 489 3.64 27.45 -20.98
CA VAL A 489 5.04 27.88 -20.82
C VAL A 489 5.03 29.21 -20.08
N GLN A 490 5.83 29.31 -19.01
CA GLN A 490 5.96 30.52 -18.19
C GLN A 490 7.45 30.87 -18.05
N GLU A 491 7.79 32.13 -18.32
CA GLU A 491 9.15 32.65 -18.11
C GLU A 491 9.30 33.16 -16.68
N ILE A 492 10.39 32.79 -16.01
CA ILE A 492 10.63 33.16 -14.60
C ILE A 492 11.66 34.27 -14.42
N ASP A 493 12.33 34.69 -15.49
CA ASP A 493 13.50 35.58 -15.42
C ASP A 493 13.15 36.94 -14.81
N ASP A 494 12.02 37.54 -15.17
CA ASP A 494 11.58 38.82 -14.59
C ASP A 494 11.38 38.72 -13.07
N ASN A 495 10.77 37.62 -12.60
CA ASN A 495 10.59 37.37 -11.16
C ASN A 495 11.94 37.18 -10.46
N VAL A 496 12.82 36.36 -11.05
CA VAL A 496 14.16 36.09 -10.50
C VAL A 496 14.99 37.36 -10.45
N ASP A 497 14.97 38.17 -11.50
CA ASP A 497 15.70 39.44 -11.58
C ASP A 497 15.16 40.47 -10.59
N ALA A 498 13.84 40.51 -10.35
CA ALA A 498 13.25 41.35 -9.32
C ALA A 498 13.79 41.01 -7.92
N PHE A 499 13.80 39.71 -7.55
CA PHE A 499 14.38 39.26 -6.28
C PHE A 499 15.87 39.53 -6.20
N LYS A 500 16.61 39.24 -7.28
CA LYS A 500 18.05 39.47 -7.39
C LYS A 500 18.40 40.94 -7.17
N LYS A 501 17.72 41.87 -7.85
CA LYS A 501 17.93 43.32 -7.73
C LYS A 501 17.66 43.80 -6.30
N LEU A 502 16.59 43.32 -5.68
CA LEU A 502 16.23 43.67 -4.30
C LEU A 502 17.33 43.26 -3.31
N VAL A 503 17.80 42.01 -3.37
CA VAL A 503 18.84 41.49 -2.46
C VAL A 503 20.19 42.14 -2.72
N ALA A 504 20.59 42.29 -4.00
CA ALA A 504 21.83 42.95 -4.38
C ALA A 504 21.92 44.38 -3.83
N LYS A 505 20.83 45.14 -3.94
CA LYS A 505 20.72 46.49 -3.39
C LYS A 505 20.77 46.50 -1.86
N SER A 506 20.06 45.59 -1.21
CA SER A 506 19.96 45.52 0.25
C SER A 506 21.30 45.15 0.92
N LEU A 507 22.02 44.19 0.34
CA LEU A 507 23.28 43.69 0.89
C LEU A 507 24.51 44.38 0.29
N ASN A 508 24.33 45.27 -0.69
CA ASN A 508 25.41 45.93 -1.44
C ASN A 508 26.43 44.92 -2.02
N ILE A 509 25.92 43.89 -2.70
CA ILE A 509 26.71 42.82 -3.31
C ILE A 509 26.29 42.60 -4.76
N GLU A 510 27.25 42.31 -5.63
CA GLU A 510 26.95 41.85 -6.98
C GLU A 510 26.56 40.37 -6.95
N LEU A 511 25.39 40.05 -7.49
CA LEU A 511 24.96 38.68 -7.67
C LEU A 511 25.20 38.27 -9.13
N SER A 512 26.14 37.36 -9.38
CA SER A 512 26.44 36.84 -10.71
C SER A 512 26.72 35.34 -10.68
N HIS A 513 26.44 34.65 -11.79
CA HIS A 513 26.82 33.24 -11.96
C HIS A 513 28.34 33.08 -12.09
N ASP A 514 29.05 34.13 -12.51
CA ASP A 514 30.52 34.15 -12.61
C ASP A 514 31.20 34.64 -11.32
N HIS A 515 30.43 34.84 -10.24
CA HIS A 515 30.98 35.31 -8.97
C HIS A 515 31.97 34.30 -8.39
N PRO A 516 33.15 34.71 -7.88
CA PRO A 516 34.19 33.78 -7.42
C PRO A 516 33.77 32.91 -6.21
N ASP A 517 32.83 33.38 -5.39
CA ASP A 517 32.27 32.61 -4.27
C ASP A 517 31.11 31.72 -4.73
N ARG A 518 31.30 30.39 -4.64
CA ARG A 518 30.29 29.36 -4.98
C ARG A 518 28.96 29.55 -4.24
N ARG A 519 28.95 30.16 -3.04
CA ARG A 519 27.71 30.42 -2.30
C ARG A 519 26.79 31.38 -3.04
N VAL A 520 27.35 32.36 -3.74
CA VAL A 520 26.57 33.31 -4.55
C VAL A 520 25.97 32.60 -5.77
N GLN A 521 26.76 31.77 -6.45
CA GLN A 521 26.29 30.98 -7.59
C GLN A 521 25.14 30.04 -7.19
N LEU A 522 25.33 29.29 -6.10
CA LEU A 522 24.33 28.37 -5.58
C LEU A 522 23.06 29.09 -5.10
N ALA A 523 23.20 30.31 -4.55
CA ALA A 523 22.04 31.12 -4.18
C ALA A 523 21.18 31.49 -5.39
N LEU A 524 21.78 31.77 -6.55
CA LEU A 524 21.06 32.06 -7.80
C LEU A 524 20.36 30.82 -8.38
N GLU A 525 21.00 29.65 -8.32
CA GLU A 525 20.36 28.36 -8.68
C GLU A 525 19.14 28.09 -7.78
N ASN A 526 19.32 28.23 -6.46
CA ASN A 526 18.25 28.04 -5.49
C ASN A 526 17.10 29.05 -5.66
N LEU A 527 17.40 30.31 -6.02
CA LEU A 527 16.39 31.34 -6.25
C LEU A 527 15.48 30.97 -7.42
N GLN A 528 16.05 30.50 -8.53
CA GLN A 528 15.26 30.00 -9.67
C GLN A 528 14.37 28.82 -9.24
N ALA A 529 14.94 27.85 -8.52
CA ALA A 529 14.22 26.66 -8.07
C ALA A 529 13.03 27.01 -7.15
N ARG A 530 13.21 27.92 -6.19
CA ARG A 530 12.12 28.38 -5.30
C ARG A 530 11.08 29.24 -6.00
N THR A 531 11.49 30.03 -7.00
CA THR A 531 10.54 30.84 -7.79
C THR A 531 9.56 29.92 -8.53
N ARG A 532 10.04 28.80 -9.08
CA ARG A 532 9.17 27.78 -9.71
C ARG A 532 8.18 27.15 -8.73
N MET A 533 8.58 26.92 -7.48
CA MET A 533 7.67 26.44 -6.44
C MET A 533 6.54 27.44 -6.16
N VAL A 534 6.88 28.72 -5.98
CA VAL A 534 5.87 29.78 -5.74
C VAL A 534 4.88 29.85 -6.91
N LEU A 535 5.37 29.82 -8.14
CA LEU A 535 4.51 29.79 -9.34
C LEU A 535 3.68 28.51 -9.43
N SER A 536 4.20 27.37 -8.98
CA SER A 536 3.45 26.10 -9.01
C SER A 536 2.22 26.15 -8.13
N TYR A 537 2.36 26.60 -6.88
CA TYR A 537 1.23 26.76 -5.97
C TYR A 537 0.26 27.84 -6.43
N LEU A 538 0.76 28.95 -7.00
CA LEU A 538 -0.10 29.96 -7.58
C LEU A 538 -0.97 29.35 -8.69
N ASN A 539 -0.34 28.70 -9.68
CA ASN A 539 -1.06 28.02 -10.76
C ASN A 539 -2.02 26.94 -10.26
N ALA A 540 -1.63 26.17 -9.24
CA ALA A 540 -2.50 25.15 -8.64
C ALA A 540 -3.77 25.76 -8.02
N GLN A 541 -3.65 26.95 -7.43
CA GLN A 541 -4.76 27.65 -6.80
C GLN A 541 -5.67 28.39 -7.80
N ILE A 542 -5.11 29.03 -8.83
CA ILE A 542 -5.88 29.85 -9.78
C ILE A 542 -6.19 29.16 -11.12
N GLY A 543 -5.50 28.06 -11.44
CA GLY A 543 -5.68 27.28 -12.66
C GLY A 543 -7.14 26.87 -12.90
N PRO A 544 -7.84 26.31 -11.89
CA PRO A 544 -9.27 25.98 -12.02
C PRO A 544 -10.13 27.21 -12.35
N VAL A 545 -9.85 28.37 -11.74
CA VAL A 545 -10.59 29.62 -12.02
C VAL A 545 -10.43 30.03 -13.48
N ALA A 546 -9.21 29.97 -14.01
CA ALA A 546 -8.94 30.24 -15.42
C ALA A 546 -9.63 29.23 -16.36
N ALA A 547 -9.80 27.99 -15.91
CA ALA A 547 -10.50 26.93 -16.63
C ALA A 547 -12.04 26.93 -16.42
N GLY A 548 -12.59 27.86 -15.64
CA GLY A 548 -14.02 27.88 -15.30
C GLY A 548 -14.47 26.72 -14.41
N MET A 549 -13.54 26.10 -13.68
CA MET A 549 -13.76 24.98 -12.78
C MET A 549 -13.77 25.45 -11.32
N PRO A 550 -14.61 24.85 -10.44
CA PRO A 550 -14.52 25.11 -9.01
C PRO A 550 -13.26 24.47 -8.40
N GLY A 551 -12.94 24.82 -7.16
CA GLY A 551 -11.92 24.15 -6.35
C GLY A 551 -10.48 24.58 -6.65
N PHE A 552 -9.54 23.67 -6.36
CA PHE A 552 -8.09 23.87 -6.45
C PHE A 552 -7.41 22.61 -7.01
N LEU A 553 -6.15 22.71 -7.42
CA LEU A 553 -5.36 21.56 -7.87
C LEU A 553 -4.37 21.14 -6.78
N LEU A 554 -4.10 19.84 -6.66
CA LEU A 554 -3.00 19.32 -5.85
C LEU A 554 -1.69 19.46 -6.63
N THR A 555 -0.70 20.11 -6.02
CA THR A 555 0.65 20.20 -6.57
C THR A 555 1.34 18.85 -6.43
N LEU A 556 1.86 18.32 -7.54
CA LEU A 556 2.61 17.07 -7.57
C LEU A 556 4.11 17.31 -7.51
N GLY A 557 4.78 16.63 -6.57
CA GLY A 557 6.23 16.54 -6.51
C GLY A 557 6.76 15.44 -7.41
N SER A 558 8.01 15.59 -7.87
CA SER A 558 8.67 14.63 -8.76
C SER A 558 10.09 14.28 -8.31
N SER A 559 10.40 14.37 -7.01
CA SER A 559 11.69 13.91 -6.49
C SER A 559 11.66 12.39 -6.33
N ASN A 560 12.70 11.69 -6.76
CA ASN A 560 12.85 10.24 -6.54
C ASN A 560 13.55 9.95 -5.20
N VAL A 561 13.58 8.67 -4.80
CA VAL A 561 14.15 8.26 -3.51
C VAL A 561 15.66 8.46 -3.42
N ASP A 562 16.40 8.28 -4.52
CA ASP A 562 17.86 8.34 -4.54
C ASP A 562 18.35 9.77 -4.30
N GLU A 563 17.78 10.75 -5.03
CA GLU A 563 18.05 12.17 -4.83
C GLU A 563 17.66 12.63 -3.43
N SER A 564 16.50 12.16 -2.94
CA SER A 564 16.02 12.48 -1.60
C SER A 564 16.94 11.90 -0.51
N LEU A 565 17.53 10.72 -0.73
CA LEU A 565 18.44 10.04 0.19
C LEU A 565 19.74 10.81 0.41
N VAL A 566 20.33 11.37 -0.66
CA VAL A 566 21.52 12.23 -0.54
C VAL A 566 21.19 13.71 -0.40
N GLY A 567 19.89 14.06 -0.42
CA GLY A 567 19.35 15.41 -0.37
C GLY A 567 19.82 16.31 -1.50
N TYR A 568 19.92 15.76 -2.72
CA TYR A 568 20.21 16.46 -3.96
C TYR A 568 18.96 17.15 -4.50
N LEU A 569 18.51 18.18 -3.77
CA LEU A 569 17.37 19.02 -4.08
C LEU A 569 17.52 20.37 -3.39
N THR A 570 16.84 21.42 -3.89
CA THR A 570 16.80 22.70 -3.18
C THR A 570 15.70 22.65 -2.13
N LYS A 571 16.03 22.97 -0.88
CA LYS A 571 15.00 23.02 0.19
C LYS A 571 13.94 24.09 -0.18
N TYR A 572 12.69 23.66 -0.28
CA TYR A 572 11.52 24.45 -0.70
C TYR A 572 11.48 24.86 -2.18
N ASP A 573 12.06 24.07 -3.09
CA ASP A 573 11.74 24.13 -4.51
C ASP A 573 10.56 23.20 -4.88
N CYS A 574 10.38 22.87 -6.16
CA CYS A 574 9.32 21.96 -6.62
C CYS A 574 9.44 20.51 -6.09
N SER A 575 10.49 20.16 -5.34
CA SER A 575 10.51 18.96 -4.50
C SER A 575 9.51 19.04 -3.34
N SER A 576 9.08 20.25 -2.97
CA SER A 576 8.07 20.56 -1.96
C SER A 576 6.72 20.81 -2.64
N ALA A 577 5.80 19.87 -2.48
CA ALA A 577 4.49 19.80 -3.12
C ALA A 577 3.46 19.24 -2.12
N ASP A 578 2.23 19.01 -2.55
CA ASP A 578 1.20 18.43 -1.67
C ASP A 578 1.41 16.92 -1.53
N ILE A 579 1.70 16.24 -2.64
CA ILE A 579 1.99 14.80 -2.68
C ILE A 579 3.05 14.45 -3.73
N ASN A 580 3.74 13.34 -3.54
CA ASN A 580 4.74 12.81 -4.48
C ASN A 580 4.51 11.31 -4.75
N PRO A 581 3.97 10.91 -5.92
CA PRO A 581 3.68 9.50 -6.21
C PRO A 581 4.95 8.66 -6.46
N ILE A 582 6.10 9.30 -6.72
CA ILE A 582 7.36 8.61 -7.04
C ILE A 582 8.44 8.75 -5.97
N GLY A 583 8.14 9.39 -4.84
CA GLY A 583 9.14 9.75 -3.82
C GLY A 583 9.83 8.58 -3.12
N SER A 584 9.31 7.37 -3.26
CA SER A 584 9.94 6.14 -2.80
C SER A 584 10.50 5.25 -3.92
N ILE A 585 10.33 5.64 -5.19
CA ILE A 585 10.80 4.88 -6.35
C ILE A 585 12.19 5.39 -6.76
N ASN A 586 13.06 4.48 -7.16
CA ASN A 586 14.43 4.80 -7.57
C ASN A 586 14.53 5.13 -9.06
N LYS A 587 15.61 5.81 -9.41
CA LYS A 587 15.83 6.34 -10.76
C LYS A 587 15.87 5.24 -11.82
N LEU A 588 16.42 4.07 -11.48
CA LEU A 588 16.54 2.95 -12.41
C LEU A 588 15.18 2.34 -12.74
N ASP A 589 14.34 2.12 -11.73
CA ASP A 589 12.98 1.62 -11.92
C ASP A 589 12.12 2.64 -12.69
N LEU A 590 12.28 3.95 -12.44
CA LEU A 590 11.58 4.99 -13.21
C LEU A 590 11.97 4.99 -14.68
N ARG A 591 13.25 4.79 -15.01
CA ARG A 591 13.70 4.68 -16.40
C ARG A 591 13.12 3.46 -17.10
N VAL A 592 13.11 2.31 -16.42
CA VAL A 592 12.51 1.08 -16.96
C VAL A 592 11.01 1.26 -17.17
N PHE A 593 10.29 1.81 -16.18
CA PHE A 593 8.87 2.13 -16.28
C PHE A 593 8.55 3.03 -17.47
N LEU A 594 9.33 4.10 -17.69
CA LEU A 594 9.13 4.98 -18.84
C LEU A 594 9.40 4.27 -20.17
N GLY A 595 10.37 3.36 -20.21
CA GLY A 595 10.64 2.54 -21.40
C GLY A 595 9.46 1.65 -21.73
N ASP A 596 8.97 0.91 -20.73
CA ASP A 596 7.80 0.04 -20.86
C ASP A 596 6.53 0.84 -21.23
N PHE A 597 6.40 2.09 -20.74
CA PHE A 597 5.29 2.98 -21.10
C PHE A 597 5.40 3.48 -22.55
N ALA A 598 6.61 3.86 -22.99
CA ALA A 598 6.85 4.26 -24.37
C ALA A 598 6.53 3.13 -25.36
N ASP A 599 6.90 1.89 -25.00
CA ASP A 599 6.69 0.69 -25.82
C ASP A 599 5.19 0.32 -25.94
N GLN A 600 4.30 0.89 -25.11
CA GLN A 600 2.83 0.78 -25.22
C GLN A 600 2.21 1.82 -26.17
N GLY A 601 3.01 2.52 -26.98
CA GLY A 601 2.55 3.48 -27.99
C GLY A 601 2.68 4.95 -27.59
N PHE A 602 3.41 5.25 -26.51
CA PHE A 602 3.70 6.61 -26.04
C PHE A 602 5.13 7.05 -26.43
N GLU A 603 5.46 6.96 -27.72
CA GLU A 603 6.83 7.19 -28.25
C GLU A 603 7.47 8.52 -27.83
N SER A 604 6.66 9.57 -27.57
CA SER A 604 7.13 10.86 -27.06
C SER A 604 7.96 10.75 -25.76
N PHE A 605 7.77 9.68 -24.98
CA PHE A 605 8.54 9.43 -23.75
C PHE A 605 9.91 8.81 -24.02
N ARG A 606 10.14 8.18 -25.19
CA ARG A 606 11.43 7.58 -25.57
C ARG A 606 12.55 8.63 -25.59
N ALA A 607 12.25 9.81 -26.16
CA ALA A 607 13.18 10.93 -26.27
C ALA A 607 13.65 11.48 -24.91
N ILE A 608 12.92 11.20 -23.81
CA ILE A 608 13.32 11.59 -22.45
C ILE A 608 14.31 10.61 -21.87
N ILE A 609 14.14 9.32 -22.17
CA ILE A 609 15.03 8.24 -21.69
C ILE A 609 16.40 8.35 -22.37
N GLU A 610 16.41 8.71 -23.65
CA GLU A 610 17.62 8.88 -24.46
C GLU A 610 18.36 10.20 -24.18
N ALA A 611 17.70 11.15 -23.52
CA ALA A 611 18.32 12.42 -23.15
C ALA A 611 19.31 12.25 -21.99
N VAL A 612 20.43 12.99 -22.05
CA VAL A 612 21.38 13.06 -20.93
C VAL A 612 20.72 13.85 -19.78
N PRO A 613 20.70 13.32 -18.54
CA PRO A 613 20.13 14.04 -17.39
C PRO A 613 21.05 15.18 -16.94
N THR A 614 20.58 16.42 -17.09
CA THR A 614 21.32 17.64 -16.74
C THR A 614 20.37 18.68 -16.12
N ALA A 615 20.84 19.41 -15.10
CA ALA A 615 20.09 20.50 -14.48
C ALA A 615 20.46 21.84 -15.13
N GLU A 616 19.60 22.35 -16.02
CA GLU A 616 19.80 23.59 -16.80
C GLU A 616 19.62 24.88 -15.96
N LEU A 617 20.30 24.98 -14.82
CA LEU A 617 20.22 26.12 -13.90
C LEU A 617 21.38 27.12 -14.05
N ARG A 618 22.42 26.76 -14.81
CA ARG A 618 23.63 27.56 -15.08
C ARG A 618 23.77 27.85 -16.58
N PRO A 619 24.41 28.97 -16.96
CA PRO A 619 24.85 29.17 -18.34
C PRO A 619 25.87 28.10 -18.73
N VAL A 620 25.76 27.53 -19.94
CA VAL A 620 26.79 26.64 -20.48
C VAL A 620 27.97 27.50 -20.94
N THR A 621 29.15 27.31 -20.36
CA THR A 621 30.38 27.95 -20.84
C THR A 621 30.82 27.30 -22.15
N ASP A 622 31.11 28.09 -23.19
CA ASP A 622 31.55 27.57 -24.50
C ASP A 622 32.69 26.54 -24.35
N GLY A 623 32.44 25.30 -24.79
CA GLY A 623 33.41 24.19 -24.78
C GLY A 623 33.40 23.27 -23.56
N GLN A 624 32.51 23.46 -22.57
CA GLN A 624 32.29 22.50 -21.48
C GLN A 624 31.02 21.67 -21.73
N ASN A 625 31.12 20.34 -21.61
CA ASN A 625 29.95 19.46 -21.65
C ASN A 625 29.02 19.78 -20.47
N GLU A 626 27.70 19.66 -20.68
CA GLU A 626 26.73 19.76 -19.60
C GLU A 626 27.04 18.73 -18.50
N GLN A 627 27.21 19.19 -17.26
CA GLN A 627 27.51 18.33 -16.12
C GLN A 627 26.28 17.51 -15.74
N THR A 628 26.46 16.20 -15.56
CA THR A 628 25.37 15.30 -15.17
C THR A 628 25.12 15.31 -13.66
N ASP A 629 23.91 14.91 -13.23
CA ASP A 629 23.57 14.79 -11.82
C ASP A 629 24.50 13.82 -11.06
N GLU A 630 24.86 12.68 -11.67
CA GLU A 630 25.74 11.68 -11.04
C GLU A 630 27.16 12.21 -10.84
N GLU A 631 27.66 13.03 -11.76
CA GLU A 631 28.96 13.70 -11.63
C GLU A 631 28.95 14.75 -10.52
N GLU A 632 27.88 15.55 -10.41
CA GLU A 632 27.75 16.50 -9.31
C GLU A 632 27.60 15.79 -7.96
N ILE A 633 26.77 14.74 -7.89
CA ILE A 633 26.59 13.91 -6.68
C ILE A 633 27.91 13.21 -6.31
N GLY A 634 28.64 12.72 -7.30
CA GLY A 634 29.88 11.96 -7.15
C GLY A 634 29.67 10.49 -6.79
N VAL A 635 28.45 9.99 -6.95
CA VAL A 635 27.99 8.61 -6.71
C VAL A 635 26.90 8.31 -7.74
N THR A 636 26.96 7.15 -8.40
CA THR A 636 25.95 6.78 -9.41
C THR A 636 24.64 6.33 -8.78
N TYR A 637 23.53 6.37 -9.52
CA TYR A 637 22.22 5.87 -9.07
C TYR A 637 22.26 4.39 -8.71
N ALA A 638 23.01 3.56 -9.46
CA ALA A 638 23.19 2.15 -9.13
C ALA A 638 23.92 1.96 -7.79
N GLN A 639 24.99 2.73 -7.54
CA GLN A 639 25.72 2.72 -6.26
C GLN A 639 24.84 3.23 -5.12
N MET A 640 24.05 4.29 -5.34
CA MET A 640 23.12 4.83 -4.35
C MET A 640 22.04 3.83 -3.97
N GLN A 641 21.47 3.10 -4.93
CA GLN A 641 20.48 2.05 -4.67
C GLN A 641 21.07 0.93 -3.79
N GLU A 642 22.26 0.43 -4.12
CA GLU A 642 22.94 -0.60 -3.31
C GLU A 642 23.22 -0.11 -1.88
N ILE A 643 23.77 1.10 -1.74
CA ILE A 643 24.02 1.72 -0.43
C ILE A 643 22.70 1.94 0.33
N GLY A 644 21.65 2.39 -0.36
CA GLY A 644 20.31 2.60 0.17
C GLY A 644 19.75 1.33 0.80
N LEU A 645 19.80 0.21 0.06
CA LEU A 645 19.36 -1.12 0.51
C LEU A 645 20.18 -1.65 1.68
N LEU A 646 21.50 -1.43 1.67
CA LEU A 646 22.36 -1.81 2.79
C LEU A 646 22.07 -0.99 4.04
N ARG A 647 21.80 0.31 3.89
CA ARG A 647 21.42 1.20 4.99
C ARG A 647 20.05 0.83 5.56
N LYS A 648 19.06 0.60 4.70
CA LYS A 648 17.69 0.18 5.03
C LYS A 648 17.15 -0.73 3.92
N PRO A 649 16.63 -1.93 4.22
CA PRO A 649 16.47 -2.53 5.54
C PRO A 649 17.75 -3.19 6.07
N GLY A 650 18.89 -3.13 5.37
CA GLY A 650 20.10 -3.85 5.82
C GLY A 650 20.68 -3.37 7.16
N HIS A 651 20.22 -2.23 7.70
CA HIS A 651 20.67 -1.63 8.96
C HIS A 651 22.18 -1.40 9.05
N ASN A 652 22.87 -1.28 7.91
CA ASN A 652 24.31 -1.07 7.87
C ASN A 652 24.66 0.42 8.00
N GLY A 653 25.53 0.74 8.97
CA GLY A 653 26.17 2.04 9.07
C GLY A 653 27.38 2.17 8.13
N LEU A 654 28.13 3.26 8.26
CA LEU A 654 29.30 3.60 7.42
C LEU A 654 30.27 2.42 7.20
N PHE A 655 30.77 1.82 8.28
CA PHE A 655 31.79 0.76 8.19
C PHE A 655 31.23 -0.55 7.62
N SER A 656 30.06 -0.99 8.09
CA SER A 656 29.44 -2.23 7.61
C SER A 656 29.08 -2.14 6.12
N THR A 657 28.59 -0.97 5.68
CA THR A 657 28.33 -0.68 4.27
C THR A 657 29.62 -0.85 3.46
N PHE A 658 30.72 -0.23 3.89
CA PHE A 658 32.02 -0.36 3.24
C PHE A 658 32.49 -1.82 3.15
N PHE A 659 32.48 -2.59 4.24
CA PHE A 659 32.98 -3.97 4.19
C PHE A 659 32.17 -4.85 3.24
N ILE A 660 30.85 -4.70 3.23
CA ILE A 660 29.98 -5.44 2.31
C ILE A 660 30.27 -5.05 0.86
N LEU A 661 30.36 -3.74 0.58
CA LEU A 661 30.63 -3.25 -0.78
C LEU A 661 32.03 -3.59 -1.25
N ALA A 662 33.05 -3.50 -0.40
CA ALA A 662 34.42 -3.90 -0.77
C ALA A 662 34.51 -5.39 -1.11
N SER A 663 33.64 -6.22 -0.54
CA SER A 663 33.52 -7.64 -0.90
C SER A 663 32.70 -7.89 -2.17
N ARG A 664 31.76 -7.00 -2.53
CA ARG A 664 30.87 -7.15 -3.70
C ARG A 664 31.43 -6.49 -4.95
N TRP A 665 32.00 -5.29 -4.81
CA TRP A 665 32.61 -4.50 -5.86
C TRP A 665 34.08 -4.89 -6.04
N THR A 666 34.32 -6.16 -6.34
CA THR A 666 35.68 -6.70 -6.57
C THR A 666 36.39 -6.07 -7.77
N HIS A 667 35.65 -5.38 -8.63
CA HIS A 667 36.17 -4.58 -9.74
C HIS A 667 36.73 -3.22 -9.30
N MET A 668 36.55 -2.82 -8.04
CA MET A 668 37.08 -1.57 -7.47
C MET A 668 38.07 -1.87 -6.35
N LEU A 669 39.06 -0.99 -6.17
CA LEU A 669 39.94 -1.09 -5.02
C LEU A 669 39.18 -0.76 -3.72
N PRO A 670 39.57 -1.34 -2.57
CA PRO A 670 38.98 -0.99 -1.28
C PRO A 670 39.05 0.52 -1.00
N THR A 671 40.12 1.19 -1.40
CA THR A 671 40.28 2.64 -1.24
C THR A 671 39.25 3.44 -2.05
N GLU A 672 38.95 3.03 -3.28
CA GLU A 672 37.94 3.66 -4.13
C GLU A 672 36.52 3.44 -3.58
N THR A 673 36.23 2.20 -3.14
CA THR A 673 34.97 1.86 -2.48
C THR A 673 34.76 2.70 -1.22
N ALA A 674 35.81 2.89 -0.41
CA ALA A 674 35.76 3.73 0.78
C ALA A 674 35.42 5.18 0.44
N GLU A 675 36.00 5.77 -0.61
CA GLU A 675 35.68 7.14 -1.01
C GLU A 675 34.24 7.29 -1.51
N ILE A 676 33.68 6.32 -2.23
CA ILE A 676 32.27 6.33 -2.64
C ILE A 676 31.36 6.33 -1.40
N VAL A 677 31.62 5.44 -0.45
CA VAL A 677 30.87 5.35 0.81
C VAL A 677 30.99 6.65 1.61
N ILE A 678 32.19 7.25 1.69
CA ILE A 678 32.40 8.54 2.36
C ILE A 678 31.62 9.66 1.67
N LYS A 679 31.65 9.75 0.33
CA LYS A 679 30.89 10.76 -0.43
C LYS A 679 29.39 10.64 -0.16
N PHE A 680 28.86 9.42 -0.20
CA PHE A 680 27.45 9.15 0.14
C PHE A 680 27.11 9.63 1.56
N TYR A 681 27.83 9.17 2.58
CA TYR A 681 27.54 9.51 3.97
C TYR A 681 27.78 10.99 4.28
N THR A 682 28.71 11.64 3.58
CA THR A 682 28.92 13.10 3.66
C THR A 682 27.67 13.85 3.19
N ARG A 683 27.10 13.48 2.04
CA ARG A 683 25.87 14.09 1.52
C ARG A 683 24.66 13.77 2.39
N TYR A 684 24.46 12.49 2.72
CA TYR A 684 23.36 12.02 3.58
C TYR A 684 23.32 12.77 4.91
N THR A 685 24.45 12.85 5.64
CA THR A 685 24.49 13.48 6.97
C THR A 685 24.27 15.00 6.91
N ARG A 686 24.87 15.68 5.93
CA ARG A 686 24.71 17.14 5.75
C ARG A 686 23.30 17.54 5.33
N ASN A 687 22.64 16.70 4.52
CA ASN A 687 21.37 17.05 3.90
C ASN A 687 20.14 16.40 4.58
N ARG A 688 20.30 15.59 5.63
CA ARG A 688 19.17 14.90 6.27
C ARG A 688 18.05 15.85 6.72
N HIS A 689 18.38 17.07 7.11
CA HIS A 689 17.43 18.13 7.46
C HIS A 689 16.44 18.52 6.33
N LYS A 690 16.66 18.06 5.10
CA LYS A 690 15.71 18.22 3.99
C LYS A 690 14.60 17.18 4.04
N ALA A 691 14.92 15.94 4.45
CA ALA A 691 13.96 14.85 4.58
C ALA A 691 12.84 15.13 5.59
N THR A 692 13.12 15.95 6.62
CA THR A 692 12.15 16.32 7.65
C THR A 692 11.00 17.18 7.14
N VAL A 693 11.19 17.86 6.00
CA VAL A 693 10.18 18.70 5.35
C VAL A 693 9.88 18.21 3.93
N SER A 694 10.29 16.99 3.59
CA SER A 694 9.98 16.39 2.30
C SER A 694 8.48 16.19 2.13
N THR A 695 8.04 16.38 0.89
CA THR A 695 6.66 16.10 0.45
C THR A 695 6.23 14.69 0.84
N PRO A 696 4.99 14.51 1.32
CA PRO A 696 4.40 13.18 1.50
C PRO A 696 4.49 12.33 0.24
N ALA A 697 5.22 11.22 0.34
CA ALA A 697 5.42 10.30 -0.77
C ALA A 697 4.68 8.99 -0.55
N LEU A 698 4.10 8.43 -1.62
CA LEU A 698 3.61 7.06 -1.60
C LEU A 698 4.77 6.12 -1.25
N VAL A 699 4.59 5.28 -0.23
CA VAL A 699 5.55 4.24 0.13
C VAL A 699 5.36 3.02 -0.76
N SER A 700 6.29 2.80 -1.69
CA SER A 700 6.32 1.66 -2.62
C SER A 700 7.62 0.86 -2.50
N ASN A 701 8.66 1.40 -1.85
CA ASN A 701 9.94 0.72 -1.68
C ASN A 701 10.40 0.68 -0.22
N ILE A 702 11.14 -0.38 0.13
CA ILE A 702 11.58 -0.71 1.50
C ILE A 702 12.64 0.25 2.08
N TYR A 703 13.28 1.08 1.25
CA TYR A 703 14.32 2.01 1.69
C TYR A 703 13.91 3.49 1.54
N CYS A 704 12.60 3.75 1.57
CA CYS A 704 12.05 5.11 1.62
C CYS A 704 12.72 5.96 2.72
N VAL A 705 12.92 7.24 2.42
CA VAL A 705 13.61 8.21 3.28
C VAL A 705 12.66 9.09 4.10
N ASP A 706 11.37 8.76 4.07
CA ASP A 706 10.32 9.46 4.81
C ASP A 706 10.61 9.46 6.32
N ASP A 707 10.92 10.65 6.85
CA ASP A 707 11.26 10.85 8.25
C ASP A 707 10.04 10.86 9.17
N GLN A 708 8.82 10.87 8.63
CA GLN A 708 7.59 10.96 9.43
C GLN A 708 7.06 9.59 9.87
N ARG A 709 7.25 8.55 9.06
CA ARG A 709 6.72 7.20 9.31
C ARG A 709 7.79 6.13 9.23
N THR A 710 8.60 6.13 8.16
CA THR A 710 9.35 4.91 7.81
C THR A 710 10.80 4.90 8.27
N ASP A 711 11.50 6.03 8.25
CA ASP A 711 12.96 6.10 8.45
C ASP A 711 13.30 7.15 9.50
N HIS A 712 12.95 6.90 10.76
CA HIS A 712 13.19 7.84 11.86
C HIS A 712 14.68 7.98 12.18
N ARG A 713 15.26 9.16 11.94
CA ARG A 713 16.71 9.41 12.10
C ARG A 713 16.98 10.80 12.69
N PRO A 714 18.13 11.03 13.35
CA PRO A 714 18.59 12.37 13.64
C PRO A 714 18.72 13.18 12.35
N PHE A 715 18.42 14.47 12.41
CA PHE A 715 18.62 15.39 11.28
C PHE A 715 19.74 16.42 11.52
N VAL A 716 20.30 16.42 12.74
CA VAL A 716 21.53 17.16 13.09
C VAL A 716 22.60 16.11 13.42
N TYR A 717 23.50 15.89 12.48
CA TYR A 717 24.60 14.95 12.63
C TYR A 717 25.89 15.67 13.06
N PRO A 718 26.75 15.03 13.87
CA PRO A 718 28.07 15.57 14.18
C PRO A 718 28.98 15.56 12.94
N ASP A 719 30.19 16.10 13.05
CA ASP A 719 31.21 15.90 12.03
C ASP A 719 31.67 14.42 11.99
N PHE A 720 31.60 13.81 10.80
CA PHE A 720 32.00 12.43 10.56
C PHE A 720 33.47 12.28 10.13
N THR A 721 34.23 13.38 10.07
CA THR A 721 35.64 13.37 9.66
C THR A 721 36.48 12.30 10.37
N PRO A 722 36.41 12.11 11.71
CA PRO A 722 37.16 11.05 12.39
C PRO A 722 36.80 9.63 11.90
N GLN A 723 35.52 9.37 11.64
CA GLN A 723 35.02 8.10 11.13
C GLN A 723 35.48 7.87 9.69
N PHE A 724 35.47 8.92 8.86
CA PHE A 724 35.96 8.87 7.47
C PHE A 724 37.46 8.63 7.39
N GLU A 725 38.27 9.31 8.20
CA GLU A 725 39.72 9.07 8.27
C GLU A 725 40.04 7.64 8.74
N ARG A 726 39.30 7.14 9.72
CA ARG A 726 39.44 5.75 10.15
C ARG A 726 39.09 4.76 9.03
N LEU A 727 38.02 5.03 8.27
CA LEU A 727 37.63 4.20 7.14
C LEU A 727 38.72 4.16 6.07
N ARG A 728 39.31 5.31 5.72
CA ARG A 728 40.43 5.40 4.77
C ARG A 728 41.64 4.57 5.22
N LYS A 729 42.00 4.63 6.51
CA LYS A 729 43.09 3.82 7.07
C LYS A 729 42.80 2.32 6.95
N ILE A 730 41.56 1.90 7.24
CA ILE A 730 41.14 0.49 7.09
C ILE A 730 41.24 0.05 5.63
N ALA A 731 40.71 0.86 4.70
CA ALA A 731 40.76 0.56 3.27
C ALA A 731 42.19 0.46 2.74
N GLN A 732 43.10 1.33 3.21
CA GLN A 732 44.51 1.29 2.87
C GLN A 732 45.19 0.01 3.39
N SER A 733 44.83 -0.44 4.60
CA SER A 733 45.33 -1.71 5.15
C SER A 733 44.86 -2.90 4.32
N MET A 734 43.57 -2.95 3.96
CA MET A 734 43.02 -4.01 3.12
C MET A 734 43.70 -4.06 1.75
N LEU A 735 43.93 -2.91 1.12
CA LEU A 735 44.66 -2.82 -0.14
C LEU A 735 46.10 -3.35 0.00
N SER A 736 46.78 -3.02 1.10
CA SER A 736 48.14 -3.49 1.37
C SER A 736 48.21 -5.00 1.56
N ASP A 737 47.19 -5.61 2.17
CA ASP A 737 47.13 -7.05 2.39
C ASP A 737 46.79 -7.82 1.10
N LEU A 738 45.96 -7.27 0.22
CA LEU A 738 45.74 -7.80 -1.14
C LEU A 738 47.04 -7.84 -1.95
N GLY A 739 47.82 -6.75 -1.94
CA GLY A 739 49.12 -6.71 -2.64
C GLY A 739 50.15 -7.72 -2.08
N LYS A 740 50.10 -8.02 -0.77
CA LYS A 740 50.92 -9.08 -0.18
C LYS A 740 50.45 -10.47 -0.62
N GLN A 741 49.15 -10.72 -0.69
CA GLN A 741 48.60 -12.00 -1.14
C GLN A 741 48.97 -12.30 -2.60
N GLU A 742 48.83 -11.33 -3.51
CA GLU A 742 49.24 -11.45 -4.91
C GLU A 742 50.75 -11.74 -5.04
N ALA A 743 51.59 -11.06 -4.26
CA ALA A 743 53.04 -11.33 -4.23
C ALA A 743 53.36 -12.74 -3.72
N THR A 744 52.55 -13.28 -2.80
CA THR A 744 52.74 -14.63 -2.25
C THR A 744 52.25 -15.73 -3.21
N GLU A 745 51.22 -15.46 -4.01
CA GLU A 745 50.73 -16.37 -5.05
C GLU A 745 51.64 -16.38 -6.29
N HIS A 746 52.14 -15.22 -6.74
CA HIS A 746 53.15 -15.14 -7.80
C HIS A 746 54.49 -15.79 -7.39
N GLY A 747 54.88 -15.70 -6.11
CA GLY A 747 56.05 -16.41 -5.56
C GLY A 747 55.90 -17.93 -5.44
N LYS A 748 54.68 -18.47 -5.54
CA LYS A 748 54.42 -19.92 -5.62
C LYS A 748 54.34 -20.43 -7.07
N GLY A 749 53.91 -19.60 -8.01
CA GLY A 749 53.91 -19.93 -9.45
C GLY A 749 55.30 -20.01 -10.09
N SER A 750 56.33 -19.39 -9.48
CA SER A 750 57.71 -19.43 -9.96
C SER A 750 58.57 -20.55 -9.33
N LYS A 751 57.97 -21.48 -8.59
CA LYS A 751 58.68 -22.60 -7.92
C LYS A 751 58.34 -24.00 -8.47
N SER A 752 57.71 -24.10 -9.64
CA SER A 752 57.42 -25.39 -10.31
C SER A 752 58.01 -25.52 -11.72
N LEU A 753 59.06 -24.76 -12.04
CA LEU A 753 59.89 -24.96 -13.23
C LEU A 753 61.35 -24.84 -12.81
N ASP A 754 61.84 -25.88 -12.13
CA ASP A 754 63.24 -26.30 -12.10
C ASP A 754 63.27 -27.83 -11.91
#